data_AF-A0A8T2HTV7-F1
#
_entry.id   AF-A0A8T2HTV7-F1
#
_cell.length_a   1.000
_cell.length_b   1.000
_cell.length_c   1.000
_cell.angle_alpha   90.00
_cell.angle_beta   90.00
_cell.angle_gamma   90.00
#
_symmetry.space_group_name_H-M   'P 1'
#
loop_
_entity.id
_entity.type
_entity.pdbx_description
1 polymer ?
#
loop_
_entity_poly.entity_id
_entity_poly.type
_entity_poly.pdbx_seq_one_letter_code
_entity_poly.pdbx_strand_id
1 'polypeptide(L)'
;MTNKELQEAADLEADIFNNEDEFLPNMGREAEFIPSTRFEGHRQLPGDEDLNGGGGLLDVYQDKAPAATGKKAAWQDSDDEEVEVTVAAKSMLRKLRETEEEVVLTGKEYQQRLRNQHNKLNPRATWASSSDKKEENKSFGSGQAEKLLASAGGLLSRARQLPSGRLEATRLKDANQEEPSESVVRSVEFHPGGQLLMAASLDRHLRFFSIDGVDNPRVQSIFLEDMPVHQAAFAGGGAQVIATGRRSFFYVLDLETAKIERVNGIFGQKEKSFESFAASPSSQIAAFFGRDGTVPLVSLSSRQAVGSLKMNGTVRAGTFSANGHELLTTGSDGMIYLWDLRMQKCVEKYVDEGSIGGTALAASPDGKTFASGATSGIVNVYQYQAAIGTATNIGNNGGVAGPQAPIYFNPMKALPQLTTAADSLTFSPDGQMLAIASRLKKDSLRLIHVPTLSAFSNWPTSRTPLHYVHSMCFSPGGGYLAIGNAKGRVPHAALPKPQGPVLVCILDGWGENVSKDEYNAIHMANTPCTDALREVPGRWRTIVAHGTAVGLPSDDDMGNSEVGHNALGAGQVIDQGASLVDKALEDGSLFKGDGWKYISPSLENNTLHLIGLLSDGGVHSRTDQIFAIVRGAAQRGAKRVRLHILTDGRDVPDGSSIRFISELEEVLKEATSAGCDAKIASGGGRMGVTMDRYEADWNIVKKGWEAHVLGEAPHKFTDATTAVKTLRADDSEKPVSDQWLDPFVIVDAEGMPVGTVEDNDAVVICNFRADRVIELSKAFEYEEFAYFDRKRWPKTRFAGLMQYDGDLKLPTNFLVPPPAISGTSGEFLAKNGLRTFVCSETQKFGHVTFFWNGNRSGYFNEALETYVEIESDKVPFNELPDMKARAICEAGKEALRSGRFDQVRINFANPDMVGHTGDLAATTSCCALVDTCLKELLEVVDEVNGRFLFTSDHGNADDMVQRQKKTLAPILDENGKPVSLTSHTLAPVPVAVGGAGLPAGLKLRDDLPKAGLANVAATVLNLMGYEAPSHMQPSMLAV
;
A
#
# COMPACT_ATOMS: atom_id res chain seq x y z
N MET A 1 13.30 -19.64 23.28
CA MET A 1 13.58 -18.32 23.91
C MET A 1 12.38 -17.96 24.73
N THR A 2 12.58 -17.62 25.99
CA THR A 2 11.50 -17.16 26.88
C THR A 2 11.25 -15.67 26.66
N ASN A 3 10.04 -15.16 26.92
CA ASN A 3 9.68 -13.75 26.74
C ASN A 3 10.61 -12.78 27.51
N LYS A 4 11.29 -13.26 28.55
CA LYS A 4 12.25 -12.48 29.31
C LYS A 4 13.56 -12.23 28.55
N GLU A 5 14.01 -13.20 27.75
CA GLU A 5 15.21 -13.06 26.90
C GLU A 5 14.96 -12.15 25.69
N LEU A 6 13.71 -12.05 25.23
CA LEU A 6 13.30 -11.11 24.19
C LEU A 6 13.19 -9.67 24.70
N GLN A 7 12.75 -9.49 25.95
CA GLN A 7 12.70 -8.18 26.61
C GLN A 7 14.11 -7.67 26.91
N GLU A 8 14.99 -8.52 27.46
CA GLU A 8 16.39 -8.15 27.74
C GLU A 8 17.18 -7.85 26.44
N ALA A 9 16.83 -8.47 25.31
CA ALA A 9 17.41 -8.13 24.00
C ALA A 9 16.89 -6.80 23.44
N ALA A 10 15.62 -6.45 23.69
CA ALA A 10 15.04 -5.17 23.28
C ALA A 10 15.54 -4.00 24.15
N ASP A 11 15.75 -4.24 25.44
CA ASP A 11 16.31 -3.25 26.36
C ASP A 11 17.79 -2.97 26.07
N LEU A 12 18.56 -3.99 25.66
CA LEU A 12 19.93 -3.80 25.15
C LEU A 12 19.97 -3.01 23.83
N GLU A 13 18.91 -3.11 23.02
CA GLU A 13 18.78 -2.37 21.76
C GLU A 13 18.54 -0.88 22.04
N ALA A 14 17.75 -0.53 23.06
CA ALA A 14 17.49 0.86 23.43
C ALA A 14 18.74 1.58 23.99
N ASP A 15 19.56 0.88 24.77
CA ASP A 15 20.75 1.47 25.42
C ASP A 15 21.92 1.71 24.46
N ILE A 16 22.01 0.98 23.35
CA ILE A 16 23.10 1.14 22.36
C ILE A 16 22.83 2.29 21.37
N PHE A 17 21.57 2.70 21.19
CA PHE A 17 21.19 3.66 20.12
C PHE A 17 20.79 5.07 20.59
N ASN A 18 20.64 5.35 21.89
CA ASN A 18 20.06 6.61 22.36
C ASN A 18 20.93 7.52 23.24
N ASN A 19 22.25 7.32 23.32
CA ASN A 19 23.12 8.20 24.12
C ASN A 19 24.29 8.79 23.33
N GLU A 20 24.00 9.82 22.52
CA GLU A 20 24.93 10.92 22.25
C GLU A 20 24.12 12.20 21.95
N ASP A 21 23.49 12.78 22.98
CA ASP A 21 23.01 14.16 22.92
C ASP A 21 22.96 14.75 24.35
N GLU A 22 24.14 15.10 24.88
CA GLU A 22 24.27 16.13 25.90
C GLU A 22 25.72 16.65 25.89
N PHE A 23 25.95 17.87 25.38
CA PHE A 23 26.77 18.93 26.01
C PHE A 23 26.85 20.20 25.12
N LEU A 24 26.05 21.21 25.51
CA LEU A 24 26.27 22.67 25.45
C LEU A 24 25.93 23.52 24.18
N PRO A 25 25.61 24.84 24.38
CA PRO A 25 24.47 25.52 23.76
C PRO A 25 24.78 26.86 23.07
N ASN A 26 23.71 27.55 22.65
CA ASN A 26 23.55 29.00 22.48
C ASN A 26 24.19 29.72 21.27
N MET A 27 23.30 30.12 20.35
CA MET A 27 23.08 31.45 19.73
C MET A 27 22.47 31.18 18.33
N GLY A 28 21.32 31.68 17.90
CA GLY A 28 20.55 32.84 18.30
C GLY A 28 20.10 33.54 17.00
N ARG A 29 18.77 33.63 16.81
CA ARG A 29 18.01 34.59 15.97
C ARG A 29 17.97 34.45 14.43
N GLU A 30 16.71 34.47 13.94
CA GLU A 30 16.09 35.36 12.92
C GLU A 30 16.84 35.58 11.58
N ALA A 31 16.26 35.64 10.37
CA ALA A 31 14.89 35.79 9.90
C ALA A 31 14.81 35.48 8.38
N GLU A 32 13.56 35.18 7.97
CA GLU A 32 12.84 35.48 6.72
C GLU A 32 13.49 36.21 5.51
N PHE A 33 13.27 35.59 4.34
CA PHE A 33 12.60 36.09 3.11
C PHE A 33 13.14 37.28 2.25
N ILE A 34 13.62 36.88 1.06
CA ILE A 34 13.50 37.43 -0.34
C ILE A 34 14.06 38.84 -0.73
N PRO A 35 14.07 39.21 -2.05
CA PRO A 35 15.28 39.33 -2.87
C PRO A 35 15.50 40.76 -3.41
N SER A 36 16.58 41.03 -4.16
CA SER A 36 16.50 41.98 -5.29
C SER A 36 17.80 42.13 -6.10
N THR A 37 17.61 42.11 -7.43
CA THR A 37 18.14 42.99 -8.48
C THR A 37 19.66 43.22 -8.71
N ARG A 38 20.03 42.89 -9.97
CA ARG A 38 20.93 43.59 -10.92
C ARG A 38 21.44 45.00 -10.53
N PHE A 39 22.70 45.29 -10.90
CA PHE A 39 23.15 46.29 -11.91
C PHE A 39 24.70 46.13 -12.09
N GLU A 40 25.20 45.92 -13.32
CA GLU A 40 26.10 46.80 -14.12
C GLU A 40 27.27 47.45 -13.35
N GLY A 41 28.53 47.56 -13.82
CA GLY A 41 29.17 47.38 -15.11
C GLY A 41 30.57 48.04 -15.05
N HIS A 42 31.37 47.82 -16.11
CA HIS A 42 32.57 48.55 -16.54
C HIS A 42 33.99 48.24 -16.01
N ARG A 43 34.76 47.74 -16.99
CA ARG A 43 36.22 47.74 -17.28
C ARG A 43 37.06 48.92 -16.77
N GLN A 44 38.31 48.63 -16.40
CA GLN A 44 39.54 49.18 -17.04
C GLN A 44 40.81 48.36 -16.68
N LEU A 45 41.70 48.21 -17.66
CA LEU A 45 43.05 47.58 -17.67
C LEU A 45 44.09 48.49 -16.95
N PRO A 46 45.34 48.04 -16.60
CA PRO A 46 46.48 47.81 -17.54
C PRO A 46 47.37 46.58 -17.16
N GLY A 47 48.09 45.90 -18.05
CA GLY A 47 49.38 46.24 -18.70
C GLY A 47 50.40 45.15 -18.29
N ASP A 48 50.91 44.28 -19.17
CA ASP A 48 51.93 44.38 -20.25
C ASP A 48 53.35 44.00 -19.78
N GLU A 49 54.05 43.30 -20.69
CA GLU A 49 55.52 43.02 -20.78
C GLU A 49 56.08 41.86 -19.90
N ASP A 50 56.94 40.94 -20.36
CA ASP A 50 57.70 40.83 -21.62
C ASP A 50 58.42 39.45 -21.75
N LEU A 51 58.57 38.99 -23.00
CA LEU A 51 59.77 38.38 -23.68
C LEU A 51 60.49 37.16 -23.04
N ASN A 52 61.14 36.21 -23.73
CA ASN A 52 61.63 35.94 -25.10
C ASN A 52 62.15 34.48 -25.03
N GLY A 53 62.41 33.67 -26.05
CA GLY A 53 62.56 33.78 -27.51
C GLY A 53 63.01 32.38 -27.99
N GLY A 54 62.58 31.90 -29.16
CA GLY A 54 63.31 31.97 -30.43
C GLY A 54 63.94 30.60 -30.75
N GLY A 55 63.96 30.05 -31.97
CA GLY A 55 63.55 30.49 -33.31
C GLY A 55 64.03 29.44 -34.35
N GLY A 56 63.61 29.60 -35.62
CA GLY A 56 64.10 28.85 -36.80
C GLY A 56 63.01 27.99 -37.47
N LEU A 57 62.23 28.33 -38.52
CA LEU A 57 62.34 29.14 -39.75
C LEU A 57 62.43 28.23 -41.01
N LEU A 58 61.69 28.62 -42.07
CA LEU A 58 61.70 28.20 -43.50
C LEU A 58 60.82 26.98 -43.86
N ASP A 59 60.03 26.93 -44.94
CA ASP A 59 59.68 27.89 -45.99
C ASP A 59 58.38 27.42 -46.71
N VAL A 60 57.45 28.36 -46.86
CA VAL A 60 56.70 28.80 -48.07
C VAL A 60 56.56 27.84 -49.26
N TYR A 61 55.32 27.52 -49.68
CA TYR A 61 54.77 27.88 -51.01
C TYR A 61 53.23 27.73 -51.06
N GLN A 62 52.62 28.77 -51.62
CA GLN A 62 51.20 28.91 -51.97
C GLN A 62 50.79 27.91 -53.05
N ASP A 63 49.55 27.42 -53.05
CA ASP A 63 48.64 27.64 -54.19
C ASP A 63 47.18 27.18 -53.93
N LYS A 64 46.27 28.09 -54.29
CA LYS A 64 44.88 27.93 -54.77
C LYS A 64 44.08 26.69 -54.35
N ALA A 65 43.10 26.90 -53.48
CA ALA A 65 41.95 26.00 -53.33
C ALA A 65 41.08 26.01 -54.62
N PRO A 66 40.74 24.84 -55.19
CA PRO A 66 39.73 24.75 -56.23
C PRO A 66 38.33 24.77 -55.61
N ALA A 67 37.41 25.44 -56.30
CA ALA A 67 36.00 25.49 -55.97
C ALA A 67 35.37 24.07 -55.96
N ALA A 68 34.67 23.72 -54.89
CA ALA A 68 33.73 22.61 -54.85
C ALA A 68 32.30 23.16 -54.80
N THR A 69 31.55 22.85 -55.85
CA THR A 69 30.23 23.35 -56.19
C THR A 69 29.16 22.88 -55.19
N GLY A 70 28.70 23.77 -54.31
CA GLY A 70 27.44 23.60 -53.59
C GLY A 70 26.26 23.80 -54.54
N LYS A 71 25.23 22.94 -54.43
CA LYS A 71 24.00 23.05 -55.24
C LYS A 71 23.44 24.49 -55.18
N LYS A 72 23.31 25.13 -56.34
CA LYS A 72 22.72 26.47 -56.48
C LYS A 72 21.25 26.42 -56.03
N ALA A 73 20.81 27.41 -55.26
CA ALA A 73 19.40 27.53 -54.88
C ALA A 73 18.53 27.58 -56.15
N ALA A 74 17.38 26.88 -56.15
CA ALA A 74 16.52 26.77 -57.33
C ALA A 74 15.91 28.11 -57.77
N TRP A 75 15.87 29.08 -56.86
CA TRP A 75 15.42 30.45 -57.11
C TRP A 75 16.12 31.38 -56.11
N GLN A 76 16.54 32.56 -56.56
CA GLN A 76 17.08 33.65 -55.76
C GLN A 76 16.18 34.86 -56.01
N ASP A 77 15.50 35.34 -54.97
CA ASP A 77 14.75 36.58 -55.06
C ASP A 77 15.74 37.76 -55.04
N SER A 78 15.67 38.62 -56.04
CA SER A 78 16.45 39.86 -56.04
C SER A 78 15.92 40.87 -55.03
N ASP A 79 14.65 40.75 -54.65
CA ASP A 79 13.98 41.74 -53.81
C ASP A 79 14.31 41.53 -52.32
N ASP A 80 14.80 40.34 -51.92
CA ASP A 80 15.28 40.04 -50.56
C ASP A 80 16.44 40.97 -50.11
N GLU A 81 17.15 41.60 -51.05
CA GLU A 81 18.21 42.58 -50.77
C GLU A 81 17.67 43.98 -50.42
N GLU A 82 16.46 44.32 -50.86
CA GLU A 82 15.85 45.64 -50.64
C GLU A 82 14.79 45.65 -49.52
N VAL A 83 14.43 44.48 -48.99
CA VAL A 83 13.41 44.35 -47.92
C VAL A 83 13.99 44.74 -46.56
N GLU A 84 13.37 45.74 -45.91
CA GLU A 84 13.61 46.11 -44.52
C GLU A 84 12.43 45.68 -43.63
N VAL A 85 12.70 44.91 -42.58
CA VAL A 85 11.69 44.35 -41.67
C VAL A 85 11.76 45.02 -40.31
N THR A 86 10.71 45.74 -39.91
CA THR A 86 10.60 46.32 -38.58
C THR A 86 10.25 45.27 -37.52
N VAL A 87 11.22 44.85 -36.72
CA VAL A 87 11.08 43.81 -35.69
C VAL A 87 10.48 44.32 -34.37
N ALA A 88 10.34 45.64 -34.21
CA ALA A 88 9.77 46.27 -33.01
C ALA A 88 8.24 46.13 -32.88
N ALA A 89 7.55 46.13 -34.02
CA ALA A 89 6.12 46.41 -34.09
C ALA A 89 5.24 45.20 -33.71
N LYS A 90 5.69 43.97 -33.95
CA LYS A 90 4.94 42.74 -33.64
C LYS A 90 5.64 41.93 -32.54
N SER A 91 4.87 41.50 -31.53
CA SER A 91 5.38 40.76 -30.36
C SER A 91 6.15 39.48 -30.72
N MET A 92 5.74 38.77 -31.78
CA MET A 92 6.43 37.57 -32.26
C MET A 92 7.82 37.85 -32.85
N LEU A 93 8.04 39.03 -33.44
CA LEU A 93 9.29 39.39 -34.10
C LEU A 93 10.34 39.94 -33.14
N ARG A 94 9.94 40.37 -31.93
CA ARG A 94 10.88 40.80 -30.88
C ARG A 94 11.85 39.71 -30.45
N LYS A 95 11.47 38.43 -30.61
CA LYS A 95 12.34 37.27 -30.30
C LYS A 95 13.52 37.09 -31.26
N LEU A 96 13.53 37.80 -32.40
CA LEU A 96 14.61 37.79 -33.38
C LEU A 96 15.63 38.93 -33.16
N ARG A 97 15.40 39.78 -32.15
CA ARG A 97 16.34 40.83 -31.73
C ARG A 97 17.48 40.22 -30.95
N GLU A 98 18.70 40.66 -31.24
CA GLU A 98 19.87 40.32 -30.43
C GLU A 98 20.11 41.39 -29.34
N THR A 99 19.68 42.63 -29.59
CA THR A 99 19.77 43.75 -28.64
C THR A 99 18.43 44.51 -28.56
N GLU A 100 18.14 45.16 -27.43
CA GLU A 100 16.84 45.84 -27.20
C GLU A 100 16.60 47.05 -28.13
N GLU A 101 17.68 47.67 -28.61
CA GLU A 101 17.69 48.86 -29.46
C GLU A 101 17.44 48.55 -30.95
N GLU A 102 17.37 47.28 -31.33
CA GLU A 102 17.27 46.86 -32.73
C GLU A 102 15.83 46.97 -33.27
N VAL A 103 15.59 47.94 -34.15
CA VAL A 103 14.24 48.28 -34.64
C VAL A 103 13.96 47.71 -36.04
N VAL A 104 14.97 47.65 -36.92
CA VAL A 104 14.86 47.24 -38.33
C VAL A 104 15.95 46.23 -38.66
N LEU A 105 15.59 45.15 -39.39
CA LEU A 105 16.52 44.15 -39.92
C LEU A 105 16.45 44.13 -41.45
N THR A 106 17.57 43.84 -42.11
CA THR A 106 17.56 43.53 -43.54
C THR A 106 16.89 42.17 -43.81
N GLY A 107 16.28 41.98 -44.98
CA GLY A 107 15.56 40.76 -45.35
C GLY A 107 16.40 39.50 -45.20
N LYS A 108 17.68 39.56 -45.58
CA LYS A 108 18.65 38.46 -45.42
C LYS A 108 18.94 38.12 -43.97
N GLU A 109 19.17 39.12 -43.12
CA GLU A 109 19.41 38.91 -41.69
C GLU A 109 18.17 38.35 -41.00
N TYR A 110 17.00 38.88 -41.35
CA TYR A 110 15.71 38.40 -40.87
C TYR A 110 15.51 36.92 -41.21
N GLN A 111 15.76 36.51 -42.45
CA GLN A 111 15.65 35.12 -42.90
C GLN A 111 16.65 34.19 -42.18
N GLN A 112 17.89 34.64 -42.00
CA GLN A 112 18.92 33.87 -41.31
C GLN A 112 18.59 33.67 -39.83
N ARG A 113 18.14 34.72 -39.13
CA ARG A 113 17.74 34.62 -37.72
C ARG A 113 16.50 33.77 -37.53
N LEU A 114 15.52 33.86 -38.43
CA LEU A 114 14.37 32.95 -38.46
C LEU A 114 14.78 31.50 -38.63
N ARG A 115 15.74 31.23 -39.53
CA ARG A 115 16.26 29.88 -39.77
C ARG A 115 17.03 29.35 -38.56
N ASN A 116 17.81 30.19 -37.89
CA ASN A 116 18.50 29.84 -36.66
C ASN A 116 17.52 29.56 -35.52
N GLN A 117 16.47 30.38 -35.37
CA GLN A 117 15.42 30.16 -34.40
C GLN A 117 14.64 28.86 -34.68
N HIS A 118 14.34 28.59 -35.96
CA HIS A 118 13.67 27.35 -36.37
C HIS A 118 14.56 26.12 -36.11
N ASN A 119 15.86 26.18 -36.41
CA ASN A 119 16.80 25.09 -36.15
C ASN A 119 17.05 24.88 -34.65
N LYS A 120 16.99 25.95 -33.84
CA LYS A 120 17.07 25.87 -32.38
C LYS A 120 15.83 25.22 -31.78
N LEU A 121 14.65 25.48 -32.35
CA LEU A 121 13.39 24.87 -31.94
C LEU A 121 13.23 23.43 -32.48
N ASN A 122 13.85 23.13 -33.62
CA ASN A 122 13.77 21.84 -34.31
C ASN A 122 15.16 21.35 -34.75
N PRO A 123 16.05 20.95 -33.81
CA PRO A 123 17.38 20.46 -34.18
C PRO A 123 17.25 19.19 -35.03
N ARG A 124 17.87 19.19 -36.21
CA ARG A 124 17.88 18.02 -37.09
C ARG A 124 18.64 16.88 -36.43
N ALA A 125 18.03 15.71 -36.40
CA ALA A 125 18.67 14.49 -35.93
C ALA A 125 19.91 14.17 -36.79
N THR A 126 21.05 13.96 -36.13
CA THR A 126 22.37 13.82 -36.75
C THR A 126 22.55 12.56 -37.59
N TRP A 127 21.61 11.59 -37.53
CA TRP A 127 21.59 10.42 -38.40
C TRP A 127 21.15 10.72 -39.84
N ALA A 128 20.59 11.91 -40.11
CA ALA A 128 20.10 12.29 -41.43
C ALA A 128 21.13 13.01 -42.33
N SER A 129 22.39 13.18 -41.91
CA SER A 129 23.46 13.60 -42.81
C SER A 129 24.11 12.38 -43.45
N SER A 130 23.76 12.13 -44.72
CA SER A 130 24.34 11.04 -45.50
C SER A 130 25.82 11.25 -45.75
N SER A 131 26.58 10.20 -45.43
CA SER A 131 27.99 9.99 -45.69
C SER A 131 28.31 9.98 -47.19
N ASP A 132 29.18 10.88 -47.65
CA ASP A 132 29.78 10.82 -48.98
C ASP A 132 31.28 10.44 -48.89
N LYS A 133 31.50 9.15 -49.13
CA LYS A 133 32.58 8.50 -49.91
C LYS A 133 34.07 8.53 -49.50
N LYS A 134 34.57 7.28 -49.53
CA LYS A 134 35.78 6.73 -50.19
C LYS A 134 37.01 6.43 -49.33
N GLU A 135 37.28 5.13 -49.28
CA GLU A 135 38.48 4.47 -48.78
C GLU A 135 39.75 4.99 -49.48
N GLU A 136 40.76 5.34 -48.67
CA GLU A 136 42.17 5.11 -49.00
C GLU A 136 42.92 4.68 -47.72
N ASN A 137 43.59 3.54 -47.82
CA ASN A 137 44.32 2.85 -46.76
C ASN A 137 45.60 3.59 -46.36
N LYS A 138 45.76 3.96 -45.08
CA LYS A 138 47.06 4.02 -44.39
C LYS A 138 46.89 3.91 -42.87
N SER A 139 47.72 3.07 -42.28
CA SER A 139 47.73 2.64 -40.88
C SER A 139 48.05 3.75 -39.86
N PHE A 140 47.51 3.55 -38.64
CA PHE A 140 47.81 4.15 -37.33
C PHE A 140 47.09 5.46 -36.91
N GLY A 141 46.30 5.35 -35.83
CA GLY A 141 45.89 6.46 -34.97
C GLY A 141 44.48 6.36 -34.38
N SER A 142 44.27 5.51 -33.37
CA SER A 142 43.01 5.29 -32.63
C SER A 142 42.59 6.47 -31.72
N GLY A 143 42.51 7.70 -32.24
CA GLY A 143 42.38 8.91 -31.41
C GLY A 143 41.10 9.75 -31.53
N GLN A 144 40.19 9.45 -32.46
CA GLN A 144 39.00 10.31 -32.68
C GLN A 144 37.66 9.73 -32.19
N ALA A 145 37.53 8.41 -32.06
CA ALA A 145 36.39 7.79 -31.38
C ALA A 145 36.40 8.04 -29.86
N GLU A 146 37.60 8.09 -29.25
CA GLU A 146 37.75 8.43 -27.82
C GLU A 146 37.44 9.90 -27.52
N LYS A 147 37.70 10.83 -28.44
CA LYS A 147 37.40 12.26 -28.21
C LYS A 147 35.91 12.58 -28.28
N LEU A 148 35.12 11.81 -29.02
CA LEU A 148 33.66 11.95 -29.09
C LEU A 148 32.92 11.22 -27.94
N LEU A 149 33.53 10.18 -27.36
CA LEU A 149 33.04 9.54 -26.12
C LEU A 149 33.44 10.34 -24.86
N ALA A 150 34.54 11.10 -24.90
CA ALA A 150 34.97 11.94 -23.79
C ALA A 150 34.20 13.28 -23.69
N SER A 151 33.62 13.80 -24.77
CA SER A 151 33.00 15.14 -24.76
C SER A 151 31.58 15.19 -24.14
N ALA A 152 31.02 14.05 -23.72
CA ALA A 152 29.83 13.99 -22.84
C ALA A 152 30.19 13.57 -21.39
N GLY A 153 31.44 13.18 -21.15
CA GLY A 153 31.98 12.78 -19.85
C GLY A 153 32.74 13.92 -19.17
N GLY A 154 32.05 15.04 -18.91
CA GLY A 154 32.59 16.16 -18.15
C GLY A 154 32.75 15.87 -16.66
N LEU A 155 33.41 14.77 -16.29
CA LEU A 155 33.86 14.46 -14.93
C LEU A 155 34.88 13.32 -14.90
N LEU A 156 35.83 13.30 -15.85
CA LEU A 156 37.08 12.55 -15.68
C LEU A 156 38.01 13.30 -14.70
N SER A 157 37.57 13.46 -13.45
CA SER A 157 38.48 13.78 -12.34
C SER A 157 38.91 12.47 -11.69
N ARG A 158 40.22 12.25 -11.61
CA ARG A 158 40.88 11.20 -10.81
C ARG A 158 40.09 10.88 -9.54
N ALA A 159 39.85 9.59 -9.29
CA ALA A 159 39.12 9.06 -8.14
C ALA A 159 39.54 9.74 -6.83
N ARG A 160 38.71 10.66 -6.34
CA ARG A 160 38.72 11.03 -4.92
C ARG A 160 38.19 9.81 -4.16
N GLN A 161 38.87 9.45 -3.08
CA GLN A 161 38.31 8.52 -2.10
C GLN A 161 36.95 9.05 -1.66
N LEU A 162 35.92 8.21 -1.78
CA LEU A 162 34.58 8.53 -1.33
C LEU A 162 34.61 8.67 0.21
N PRO A 163 34.10 9.77 0.79
CA PRO A 163 34.07 9.90 2.24
C PRO A 163 33.09 8.90 2.85
N SER A 164 33.45 8.33 4.01
CA SER A 164 32.54 7.51 4.80
C SER A 164 31.49 8.39 5.51
N GLY A 165 30.28 7.86 5.70
CA GLY A 165 29.24 8.49 6.53
C GLY A 165 27.92 8.75 5.79
N ARG A 166 27.82 9.86 5.05
CA ARG A 166 26.60 10.30 4.36
C ARG A 166 26.76 10.42 2.85
N LEU A 167 25.74 10.00 2.11
CA LEU A 167 25.68 10.13 0.65
C LEU A 167 24.71 11.24 0.24
N GLU A 168 25.11 12.13 -0.66
CA GLU A 168 24.14 12.98 -1.34
C GLU A 168 23.52 12.20 -2.50
N ALA A 169 22.21 11.98 -2.46
CA ALA A 169 21.49 11.24 -3.48
C ALA A 169 20.19 11.96 -3.85
N THR A 170 19.94 12.10 -5.14
CA THR A 170 18.74 12.73 -5.69
C THR A 170 17.93 11.70 -6.48
N ARG A 171 16.62 11.64 -6.22
CA ARG A 171 15.71 10.79 -7.01
C ARG A 171 15.45 11.44 -8.37
N LEU A 172 15.74 10.71 -9.43
CA LEU A 172 15.44 11.09 -10.82
C LEU A 172 14.07 10.55 -11.25
N LYS A 173 13.59 10.97 -12.44
CA LYS A 173 12.37 10.38 -13.01
C LYS A 173 12.55 8.88 -13.26
N ASP A 174 11.46 8.13 -13.14
CA ASP A 174 11.50 6.68 -13.30
C ASP A 174 11.92 6.33 -14.74
N ALA A 175 12.86 5.40 -14.88
CA ALA A 175 13.48 5.09 -16.18
C ALA A 175 12.49 4.53 -17.21
N ASN A 176 11.45 3.84 -16.75
CA ASN A 176 10.41 3.24 -17.59
C ASN A 176 9.13 4.09 -17.65
N GLN A 177 9.22 5.40 -17.47
CA GLN A 177 8.05 6.29 -17.46
C GLN A 177 7.27 6.25 -18.78
N GLU A 178 7.96 6.17 -19.92
CA GLU A 178 7.32 6.13 -21.24
C GLU A 178 6.59 4.79 -21.50
N GLU A 179 7.16 3.68 -21.04
CA GLU A 179 6.53 2.36 -21.11
C GLU A 179 6.77 1.60 -19.79
N PRO A 180 5.85 1.75 -18.81
CA PRO A 180 5.94 1.05 -17.55
C PRO A 180 5.92 -0.46 -17.73
N SER A 181 6.71 -1.17 -16.94
CA SER A 181 6.69 -2.63 -16.94
C SER A 181 5.37 -3.12 -16.38
N GLU A 182 4.74 -4.07 -17.09
CA GLU A 182 3.46 -4.64 -16.66
C GLU A 182 3.63 -5.69 -15.57
N SER A 183 4.86 -6.02 -15.15
CA SER A 183 5.14 -6.98 -14.08
C SER A 183 6.46 -6.65 -13.37
N VAL A 184 6.81 -7.44 -12.35
CA VAL A 184 8.03 -7.28 -11.55
C VAL A 184 9.26 -7.22 -12.44
N VAL A 185 10.05 -6.16 -12.28
CA VAL A 185 11.31 -6.00 -13.00
C VAL A 185 12.36 -6.89 -12.34
N ARG A 186 12.75 -7.96 -13.03
CA ARG A 186 13.55 -9.02 -12.46
C ARG A 186 15.05 -8.83 -12.68
N SER A 187 15.44 -8.18 -13.77
CA SER A 187 16.83 -7.81 -14.07
C SER A 187 16.90 -6.39 -14.61
N VAL A 188 17.89 -5.62 -14.15
CA VAL A 188 18.20 -4.29 -14.63
C VAL A 188 19.70 -4.19 -14.82
N GLU A 189 20.17 -3.78 -16.00
CA GLU A 189 21.60 -3.64 -16.27
C GLU A 189 21.87 -2.46 -17.21
N PHE A 190 22.95 -1.72 -16.95
CA PHE A 190 23.45 -0.71 -17.87
C PHE A 190 24.38 -1.32 -18.91
N HIS A 191 24.33 -0.80 -20.13
CA HIS A 191 25.28 -1.16 -21.16
C HIS A 191 26.71 -0.74 -20.76
N PRO A 192 27.74 -1.61 -20.92
CA PRO A 192 29.10 -1.31 -20.47
C PRO A 192 29.72 -0.03 -21.06
N GLY A 193 29.36 0.30 -22.31
CA GLY A 193 29.92 1.43 -23.05
C GLY A 193 29.05 2.69 -23.16
N GLY A 194 27.88 2.77 -22.50
CA GLY A 194 26.97 3.91 -22.69
C GLY A 194 25.84 4.03 -21.69
N GLN A 195 25.06 5.10 -21.80
CA GLN A 195 23.90 5.39 -20.93
C GLN A 195 22.61 4.68 -21.41
N LEU A 196 22.74 3.43 -21.82
CA LEU A 196 21.60 2.59 -22.21
C LEU A 196 21.28 1.65 -21.04
N LEU A 197 20.03 1.67 -20.58
CA LEU A 197 19.52 0.81 -19.51
C LEU A 197 18.60 -0.25 -20.08
N MET A 198 18.86 -1.50 -19.75
CA MET A 198 17.94 -2.61 -20.02
C MET A 198 17.12 -2.92 -18.78
N ALA A 199 15.81 -3.08 -18.95
CA ALA A 199 14.90 -3.60 -17.95
C ALA A 199 14.20 -4.85 -18.47
N ALA A 200 14.36 -5.97 -17.76
CA ALA A 200 13.72 -7.24 -18.07
C ALA A 200 12.65 -7.57 -17.04
N SER A 201 11.44 -7.89 -17.50
CA SER A 201 10.29 -8.14 -16.63
C SER A 201 9.67 -9.52 -16.89
N LEU A 202 8.93 -10.00 -15.89
CA LEU A 202 8.14 -11.24 -15.98
C LEU A 202 6.97 -11.12 -16.97
N ASP A 203 6.66 -9.92 -17.47
CA ASP A 203 5.70 -9.68 -18.55
C ASP A 203 6.17 -10.17 -19.93
N ARG A 204 7.37 -10.76 -20.00
CA ARG A 204 8.03 -11.29 -21.22
C ARG A 204 8.65 -10.21 -22.11
N HIS A 205 8.79 -8.98 -21.64
CA HIS A 205 9.46 -7.93 -22.37
C HIS A 205 10.89 -7.67 -21.91
N LEU A 206 11.75 -7.38 -22.88
CA LEU A 206 13.03 -6.70 -22.71
C LEU A 206 12.89 -5.27 -23.22
N ARG A 207 13.01 -4.30 -22.32
CA ARG A 207 12.89 -2.88 -22.65
C ARG A 207 14.23 -2.18 -22.52
N PHE A 208 14.53 -1.29 -23.46
CA PHE A 208 15.75 -0.50 -23.51
C PHE A 208 15.40 0.98 -23.42
N PHE A 209 16.05 1.68 -22.50
CA PHE A 209 15.83 3.11 -22.22
C PHE A 209 17.16 3.86 -22.31
N SER A 210 17.16 5.02 -22.96
CA SER A 210 18.30 5.94 -22.91
C SER A 210 18.18 6.77 -21.63
N ILE A 211 19.16 6.70 -20.75
CA ILE A 211 19.08 7.38 -19.44
C ILE A 211 19.79 8.72 -19.50
N ASP A 212 19.01 9.79 -19.50
CA ASP A 212 19.48 11.17 -19.34
C ASP A 212 19.19 11.72 -17.93
N GLY A 213 18.33 11.05 -17.17
CA GLY A 213 17.86 11.46 -15.85
C GLY A 213 16.69 12.44 -15.87
N VAL A 214 16.23 12.87 -17.06
CA VAL A 214 15.17 13.87 -17.23
C VAL A 214 13.99 13.30 -18.00
N ASP A 215 14.17 12.82 -19.23
CA ASP A 215 13.07 12.36 -20.09
C ASP A 215 13.09 10.85 -20.33
N ASN A 216 14.25 10.19 -20.14
CA ASN A 216 14.46 8.74 -20.20
C ASN A 216 13.68 8.02 -21.33
N PRO A 217 13.85 8.39 -22.60
CA PRO A 217 13.03 7.85 -23.69
C PRO A 217 13.27 6.35 -23.91
N ARG A 218 12.21 5.65 -24.29
CA ARG A 218 12.24 4.25 -24.72
C ARG A 218 12.88 4.15 -26.10
N VAL A 219 13.96 3.38 -26.18
CA VAL A 219 14.65 3.07 -27.44
C VAL A 219 13.95 1.90 -28.15
N GLN A 220 13.74 0.80 -27.43
CA GLN A 220 13.16 -0.41 -28.01
C GLN A 220 12.47 -1.26 -26.94
N SER A 221 11.38 -1.93 -27.32
CA SER A 221 10.69 -2.95 -26.52
C SER A 221 10.60 -4.23 -27.34
N ILE A 222 11.10 -5.33 -26.80
CA ILE A 222 11.16 -6.63 -27.46
C ILE A 222 10.34 -7.62 -26.64
N PHE A 223 9.33 -8.22 -27.27
CA PHE A 223 8.47 -9.23 -26.67
C PHE A 223 8.98 -10.65 -26.96
N LEU A 224 9.04 -11.49 -25.93
CA LEU A 224 9.44 -12.90 -26.03
C LEU A 224 8.25 -13.81 -25.77
N GLU A 225 7.57 -14.26 -26.82
CA GLU A 225 6.25 -14.94 -26.76
C GLU A 225 6.15 -16.06 -25.69
N ASP A 226 7.17 -16.92 -25.62
CA ASP A 226 7.14 -18.17 -24.85
C ASP A 226 7.87 -18.14 -23.49
N MET A 227 8.43 -16.98 -23.07
CA MET A 227 9.38 -16.95 -21.95
C MET A 227 9.27 -15.70 -21.05
N PRO A 228 8.70 -15.82 -19.83
CA PRO A 228 8.88 -14.83 -18.79
C PRO A 228 10.38 -14.70 -18.42
N VAL A 229 10.89 -13.48 -18.42
CA VAL A 229 12.33 -13.24 -18.27
C VAL A 229 12.70 -13.21 -16.79
N HIS A 230 13.43 -14.23 -16.34
CA HIS A 230 13.92 -14.32 -14.96
C HIS A 230 15.27 -13.63 -14.77
N GLN A 231 16.12 -13.63 -15.79
CA GLN A 231 17.38 -12.91 -15.76
C GLN A 231 17.72 -12.50 -17.20
N ALA A 232 18.25 -11.29 -17.35
CA ALA A 232 18.82 -10.84 -18.60
C ALA A 232 20.11 -10.08 -18.30
N ALA A 233 21.12 -10.26 -19.15
CA ALA A 233 22.37 -9.54 -19.01
C ALA A 233 23.03 -9.22 -20.37
N PHE A 234 23.79 -8.13 -20.41
CA PHE A 234 24.68 -7.80 -21.53
C PHE A 234 25.88 -8.74 -21.55
N ALA A 235 26.32 -9.10 -22.75
CA ALA A 235 27.42 -10.03 -22.96
C ALA A 235 28.28 -9.62 -24.15
N GLY A 236 29.52 -10.14 -24.20
CA GLY A 236 30.44 -9.91 -25.30
C GLY A 236 30.85 -8.44 -25.46
N GLY A 237 31.06 -7.72 -24.35
CA GLY A 237 31.38 -6.29 -24.35
C GLY A 237 30.18 -5.36 -24.59
N GLY A 238 28.95 -5.90 -24.55
CA GLY A 238 27.71 -5.14 -24.73
C GLY A 238 27.03 -5.36 -26.08
N ALA A 239 27.68 -6.05 -27.04
CA ALA A 239 27.12 -6.29 -28.37
C ALA A 239 25.89 -7.23 -28.37
N GLN A 240 25.79 -8.11 -27.37
CA GLN A 240 24.73 -9.10 -27.26
C GLN A 240 24.01 -9.03 -25.91
N VAL A 241 22.74 -9.43 -25.90
CA VAL A 241 21.93 -9.58 -24.70
C VAL A 241 21.45 -11.03 -24.60
N ILE A 242 21.67 -11.64 -23.44
CA ILE A 242 21.19 -12.98 -23.13
C ILE A 242 19.98 -12.84 -22.21
N ALA A 243 18.87 -13.48 -22.55
CA ALA A 243 17.67 -13.53 -21.72
C ALA A 243 17.29 -14.97 -21.41
N THR A 244 17.04 -15.24 -20.12
CA THR A 244 16.80 -16.58 -19.60
C THR A 244 15.54 -16.61 -18.73
N GLY A 245 14.99 -17.82 -18.53
CA GLY A 245 13.71 -18.03 -17.86
C GLY A 245 13.56 -19.46 -17.34
N ARG A 246 12.40 -19.80 -16.79
CA ARG A 246 12.09 -21.17 -16.33
C ARG A 246 11.76 -22.12 -17.48
N ARG A 247 12.65 -22.16 -18.47
CA ARG A 247 12.54 -22.96 -19.71
C ARG A 247 13.88 -23.62 -19.99
N SER A 248 13.86 -24.69 -20.79
CA SER A 248 15.05 -25.42 -21.25
C SER A 248 15.75 -24.77 -22.45
N PHE A 249 15.40 -23.53 -22.77
CA PHE A 249 15.98 -22.73 -23.84
C PHE A 249 16.19 -21.30 -23.35
N PHE A 250 17.03 -20.53 -24.05
CA PHE A 250 17.26 -19.12 -23.78
C PHE A 250 17.33 -18.34 -25.10
N TYR A 251 17.18 -17.02 -25.01
CA TYR A 251 17.28 -16.13 -26.16
C TYR A 251 18.61 -15.38 -26.14
N VAL A 252 19.19 -15.21 -27.33
CA VAL A 252 20.32 -14.31 -27.57
C VAL A 252 19.87 -13.26 -28.57
N LEU A 253 19.96 -12.00 -28.16
CA LEU A 253 19.67 -10.84 -28.98
C LEU A 253 21.00 -10.18 -29.37
N ASP A 254 21.18 -9.96 -30.67
CA ASP A 254 22.28 -9.18 -31.21
C ASP A 254 21.81 -7.73 -31.38
N LEU A 255 22.47 -6.77 -30.72
CA LEU A 255 22.02 -5.37 -30.70
C LEU A 255 22.35 -4.61 -31.99
N GLU A 256 23.40 -5.01 -32.71
CA GLU A 256 23.78 -4.36 -33.97
C GLU A 256 22.82 -4.72 -35.10
N THR A 257 22.43 -6.00 -35.14
CA THR A 257 21.54 -6.54 -36.18
C THR A 257 20.07 -6.59 -35.76
N ALA A 258 19.77 -6.33 -34.49
CA ALA A 258 18.46 -6.52 -33.86
C ALA A 258 17.85 -7.92 -34.08
N LYS A 259 18.69 -8.93 -34.34
CA LYS A 259 18.26 -10.30 -34.61
C LYS A 259 18.11 -11.07 -33.31
N ILE A 260 16.95 -11.67 -33.11
CA ILE A 260 16.65 -12.54 -31.96
C ILE A 260 16.84 -13.99 -32.39
N GLU A 261 17.64 -14.74 -31.63
CA GLU A 261 17.82 -16.16 -31.84
C GLU A 261 17.45 -16.97 -30.59
N ARG A 262 16.69 -18.04 -30.82
CA ARG A 262 16.30 -19.01 -29.79
C ARG A 262 17.27 -20.18 -29.79
N VAL A 263 17.96 -20.38 -28.67
CA VAL A 263 18.88 -21.52 -28.49
C VAL A 263 18.17 -22.62 -27.70
N ASN A 264 17.80 -23.70 -28.38
CA ASN A 264 17.06 -24.83 -27.82
C ASN A 264 17.97 -25.79 -27.05
N GLY A 265 18.28 -25.44 -25.81
CA GLY A 265 19.09 -26.26 -24.91
C GLY A 265 20.58 -26.25 -25.28
N ILE A 266 21.39 -26.82 -24.39
CA ILE A 266 22.83 -26.96 -24.57
C ILE A 266 23.10 -28.43 -24.94
N PHE A 267 23.75 -28.66 -26.09
CA PHE A 267 24.04 -30.02 -26.56
C PHE A 267 24.84 -30.81 -25.51
N GLY A 268 24.34 -31.99 -25.15
CA GLY A 268 24.98 -32.89 -24.16
C GLY A 268 24.57 -32.67 -22.70
N GLN A 269 23.77 -31.64 -22.37
CA GLN A 269 23.29 -31.40 -21.01
C GLN A 269 21.75 -31.40 -20.96
N LYS A 270 21.16 -32.13 -20.01
CA LYS A 270 19.70 -32.23 -19.83
C LYS A 270 19.23 -31.35 -18.68
N GLU A 271 19.37 -30.04 -18.83
CA GLU A 271 18.81 -29.09 -17.86
C GLU A 271 17.34 -28.79 -18.15
N LYS A 272 16.52 -28.84 -17.10
CA LYS A 272 15.08 -28.55 -17.20
C LYS A 272 14.78 -27.05 -17.26
N SER A 273 15.69 -26.21 -16.76
CA SER A 273 15.46 -24.78 -16.58
C SER A 273 16.76 -23.99 -16.53
N PHE A 274 16.87 -22.92 -17.31
CA PHE A 274 17.95 -21.93 -17.24
C PHE A 274 17.48 -20.66 -16.51
N GLU A 275 17.23 -20.75 -15.21
CA GLU A 275 16.68 -19.62 -14.44
C GLU A 275 17.72 -18.53 -14.18
N SER A 276 18.99 -18.90 -13.97
CA SER A 276 20.06 -17.99 -13.61
C SER A 276 21.36 -18.30 -14.33
N PHE A 277 22.13 -17.25 -14.63
CA PHE A 277 23.42 -17.35 -15.29
C PHE A 277 24.35 -16.19 -14.89
N ALA A 278 25.61 -16.27 -15.27
CA ALA A 278 26.53 -15.15 -15.30
C ALA A 278 27.14 -15.02 -16.70
N ALA A 279 27.28 -13.79 -17.19
CA ALA A 279 28.02 -13.48 -18.40
C ALA A 279 29.42 -12.99 -18.03
N SER A 280 30.43 -13.39 -18.79
CA SER A 280 31.78 -12.88 -18.61
C SER A 280 31.89 -11.46 -19.20
N PRO A 281 32.54 -10.51 -18.49
CA PRO A 281 32.75 -9.15 -19.00
C PRO A 281 33.69 -9.09 -20.21
N SER A 282 34.72 -9.95 -20.26
CA SER A 282 35.80 -9.91 -21.26
C SER A 282 35.83 -11.13 -22.18
N SER A 283 35.43 -12.31 -21.68
CA SER A 283 35.41 -13.54 -22.48
C SER A 283 34.03 -13.72 -23.12
N GLN A 284 33.98 -14.28 -24.33
CA GLN A 284 32.72 -14.60 -25.03
C GLN A 284 32.07 -15.88 -24.46
N ILE A 285 32.00 -15.99 -23.12
CA ILE A 285 31.54 -17.16 -22.39
C ILE A 285 30.45 -16.75 -21.39
N ALA A 286 29.39 -17.55 -21.30
CA ALA A 286 28.39 -17.49 -20.25
C ALA A 286 28.35 -18.80 -19.44
N ALA A 287 28.19 -18.68 -18.13
CA ALA A 287 28.05 -19.79 -17.20
C ALA A 287 26.60 -19.87 -16.72
N PHE A 288 25.92 -20.98 -16.99
CA PHE A 288 24.55 -21.20 -16.51
C PHE A 288 24.55 -22.04 -15.23
N PHE A 289 23.65 -21.75 -14.30
CA PHE A 289 23.63 -22.41 -12.99
C PHE A 289 22.54 -23.47 -12.90
N GLY A 290 22.96 -24.75 -12.86
CA GLY A 290 22.07 -25.91 -12.79
C GLY A 290 21.66 -26.26 -11.36
N ARG A 291 20.45 -26.82 -11.22
CA ARG A 291 19.92 -27.26 -9.91
C ARG A 291 20.63 -28.50 -9.36
N ASP A 292 21.18 -29.30 -10.25
CA ASP A 292 21.89 -30.53 -9.92
C ASP A 292 23.34 -30.29 -9.47
N GLY A 293 23.81 -29.04 -9.48
CA GLY A 293 25.18 -28.65 -9.16
C GLY A 293 26.12 -28.58 -10.38
N THR A 294 25.61 -28.79 -11.60
CA THR A 294 26.39 -28.52 -12.82
C THR A 294 26.37 -27.03 -13.18
N VAL A 295 27.48 -26.57 -13.72
CA VAL A 295 27.63 -25.21 -14.28
C VAL A 295 28.13 -25.35 -15.71
N PRO A 296 27.22 -25.51 -16.70
CA PRO A 296 27.61 -25.54 -18.10
C PRO A 296 28.13 -24.18 -18.57
N LEU A 297 29.28 -24.22 -19.25
CA LEU A 297 29.94 -23.07 -19.86
C LEU A 297 29.62 -23.06 -21.36
N VAL A 298 29.05 -21.96 -21.85
CA VAL A 298 28.61 -21.81 -23.24
C VAL A 298 29.39 -20.69 -23.91
N SER A 299 29.93 -20.94 -25.09
CA SER A 299 30.50 -19.88 -25.92
C SER A 299 29.38 -19.11 -26.61
N LEU A 300 29.41 -17.79 -26.54
CA LEU A 300 28.41 -16.92 -27.15
C LEU A 300 28.55 -16.85 -28.68
N SER A 301 29.76 -17.01 -29.20
CA SER A 301 30.03 -17.00 -30.64
C SER A 301 29.54 -18.27 -31.33
N SER A 302 29.78 -19.46 -30.74
CA SER A 302 29.36 -20.74 -31.32
C SER A 302 28.02 -21.27 -30.79
N ARG A 303 27.54 -20.72 -29.66
CA ARG A 303 26.34 -21.15 -28.93
C ARG A 303 26.38 -22.61 -28.49
N GLN A 304 27.59 -23.17 -28.38
CA GLN A 304 27.85 -24.54 -27.97
C GLN A 304 28.50 -24.59 -26.60
N ALA A 305 28.32 -25.72 -25.91
CA ALA A 305 28.98 -25.97 -24.64
C ALA A 305 30.50 -26.08 -24.86
N VAL A 306 31.28 -25.27 -24.15
CA VAL A 306 32.75 -25.33 -24.11
C VAL A 306 33.23 -26.31 -23.03
N GLY A 307 32.43 -26.49 -21.98
CA GLY A 307 32.74 -27.37 -20.86
C GLY A 307 31.63 -27.36 -19.81
N SER A 308 31.77 -28.15 -18.76
CA SER A 308 30.86 -28.16 -17.61
C SER A 308 31.65 -28.31 -16.33
N LEU A 309 31.35 -27.48 -15.34
CA LEU A 309 31.92 -27.54 -14.00
C LEU A 309 30.92 -28.23 -13.07
N LYS A 310 31.39 -28.90 -12.02
CA LYS A 310 30.52 -29.63 -11.08
C LYS A 310 30.86 -29.28 -9.64
N MET A 311 29.90 -28.70 -8.92
CA MET A 311 29.98 -28.45 -7.48
C MET A 311 29.10 -29.41 -6.68
N ASN A 312 29.21 -29.33 -5.35
CA ASN A 312 28.34 -30.06 -4.45
C ASN A 312 27.08 -29.22 -4.16
N GLY A 313 25.92 -29.86 -4.12
CA GLY A 313 24.65 -29.15 -3.90
C GLY A 313 24.19 -28.32 -5.09
N THR A 314 23.16 -27.50 -4.86
CA THR A 314 22.54 -26.67 -5.91
C THR A 314 23.27 -25.34 -6.03
N VAL A 315 23.66 -24.97 -7.25
CA VAL A 315 24.27 -23.67 -7.54
C VAL A 315 23.19 -22.59 -7.45
N ARG A 316 23.40 -21.56 -6.63
CA ARG A 316 22.44 -20.47 -6.42
C ARG A 316 22.86 -19.16 -7.07
N ALA A 317 24.16 -18.86 -7.02
CA ALA A 317 24.72 -17.66 -7.62
C ALA A 317 26.16 -17.90 -8.08
N GLY A 318 26.61 -17.08 -9.02
CA GLY A 318 28.00 -17.06 -9.46
C GLY A 318 28.32 -15.78 -10.20
N THR A 319 29.60 -15.43 -10.26
CA THR A 319 30.09 -14.19 -10.84
C THR A 319 31.48 -14.40 -11.41
N PHE A 320 31.77 -13.76 -12.54
CA PHE A 320 33.11 -13.79 -13.13
C PHE A 320 34.00 -12.77 -12.42
N SER A 321 35.28 -13.05 -12.33
CA SER A 321 36.26 -12.05 -11.93
C SER A 321 36.42 -10.98 -13.03
N ALA A 322 37.00 -9.83 -12.66
CA ALA A 322 37.23 -8.72 -13.59
C ALA A 322 38.07 -9.11 -14.83
N ASN A 323 38.97 -10.09 -14.68
CA ASN A 323 39.78 -10.60 -15.79
C ASN A 323 39.01 -11.57 -16.71
N GLY A 324 37.87 -12.10 -16.26
CA GLY A 324 37.02 -13.06 -17.00
C GLY A 324 37.61 -14.46 -17.16
N HIS A 325 38.75 -14.76 -16.54
CA HIS A 325 39.40 -16.07 -16.56
C HIS A 325 39.00 -16.95 -15.38
N GLU A 326 38.46 -16.35 -14.32
CA GLU A 326 38.05 -17.06 -13.13
C GLU A 326 36.54 -16.87 -12.90
N LEU A 327 35.91 -17.92 -12.37
CA LEU A 327 34.50 -17.93 -12.01
C LEU A 327 34.38 -18.27 -10.52
N LEU A 328 33.64 -17.44 -9.79
CA LEU A 328 33.25 -17.70 -8.41
C LEU A 328 31.81 -18.21 -8.39
N THR A 329 31.52 -19.23 -7.60
CA THR A 329 30.17 -19.80 -7.48
C THR A 329 29.85 -20.20 -6.04
N THR A 330 28.60 -20.03 -5.62
CA THR A 330 28.09 -20.39 -4.29
C THR A 330 26.75 -21.11 -4.38
N GLY A 331 26.44 -21.92 -3.37
CA GLY A 331 25.25 -22.77 -3.37
C GLY A 331 24.67 -23.07 -1.99
N SER A 332 23.81 -24.08 -1.96
CA SER A 332 23.13 -24.56 -0.75
C SER A 332 24.07 -25.23 0.27
N ASP A 333 25.28 -25.58 -0.14
CA ASP A 333 26.29 -26.22 0.70
C ASP A 333 27.09 -25.22 1.56
N GLY A 334 26.83 -23.91 1.42
CA GLY A 334 27.50 -22.86 2.21
C GLY A 334 28.99 -22.74 1.89
N MET A 335 29.41 -23.23 0.72
CA MET A 335 30.79 -23.18 0.28
C MET A 335 30.91 -22.31 -0.97
N ILE A 336 32.04 -21.63 -1.10
CA ILE A 336 32.36 -20.84 -2.27
C ILE A 336 33.48 -21.56 -3.03
N TYR A 337 33.27 -21.70 -4.33
CA TYR A 337 34.16 -22.37 -5.25
C TYR A 337 34.79 -21.35 -6.20
N LEU A 338 36.11 -21.42 -6.35
CA LEU A 338 36.87 -20.65 -7.32
C LEU A 338 37.33 -21.57 -8.46
N TRP A 339 36.91 -21.25 -9.68
CA TRP A 339 37.19 -22.03 -10.88
C TRP A 339 38.13 -21.27 -11.81
N ASP A 340 39.20 -21.91 -12.28
CA ASP A 340 39.99 -21.40 -13.41
C ASP A 340 39.38 -21.98 -14.70
N LEU A 341 38.87 -21.09 -15.56
CA LEU A 341 38.16 -21.46 -16.78
C LEU A 341 39.08 -21.96 -17.90
N ARG A 342 40.37 -21.61 -17.86
CA ARG A 342 41.37 -22.13 -18.81
C ARG A 342 41.68 -23.59 -18.53
N MET A 343 41.74 -23.93 -17.24
CA MET A 343 41.99 -25.31 -16.78
C MET A 343 40.70 -26.13 -16.61
N GLN A 344 39.53 -25.46 -16.59
CA GLN A 344 38.22 -26.04 -16.28
C GLN A 344 38.23 -26.87 -14.98
N LYS A 345 38.94 -26.39 -13.96
CA LYS A 345 39.08 -27.07 -12.68
C LYS A 345 38.79 -26.13 -11.52
N CYS A 346 38.29 -26.71 -10.43
CA CYS A 346 38.21 -26.02 -9.15
C CYS A 346 39.65 -25.80 -8.67
N VAL A 347 40.03 -24.54 -8.52
CA VAL A 347 41.33 -24.18 -7.94
C VAL A 347 41.23 -24.31 -6.43
N GLU A 348 40.21 -23.66 -5.86
CA GLU A 348 40.03 -23.59 -4.41
C GLU A 348 38.56 -23.75 -4.01
N LYS A 349 38.35 -24.29 -2.82
CA LYS A 349 37.04 -24.48 -2.19
C LYS A 349 37.12 -24.11 -0.72
N TYR A 350 36.26 -23.21 -0.28
CA TYR A 350 36.26 -22.72 1.11
C TYR A 350 34.85 -22.63 1.70
N VAL A 351 34.79 -22.69 3.03
CA VAL A 351 33.54 -22.60 3.82
C VAL A 351 33.26 -21.13 4.14
N ASP A 352 32.05 -20.66 3.86
CA ASP A 352 31.60 -19.31 4.16
C ASP A 352 31.17 -19.21 5.63
N GLU A 353 32.00 -18.61 6.49
CA GLU A 353 31.77 -18.55 7.94
C GLU A 353 30.47 -17.80 8.29
N GLY A 354 29.56 -18.48 8.99
CA GLY A 354 28.26 -17.91 9.39
C GLY A 354 27.18 -17.94 8.30
N SER A 355 27.48 -18.49 7.12
CA SER A 355 26.55 -18.57 5.99
C SER A 355 25.80 -19.90 5.98
N ILE A 356 24.48 -19.83 6.19
CA ILE A 356 23.57 -20.98 6.03
C ILE A 356 23.00 -20.92 4.61
N GLY A 357 23.79 -21.36 3.64
CA GLY A 357 23.45 -21.37 2.22
C GLY A 357 23.62 -20.01 1.54
N GLY A 358 24.50 -19.95 0.54
CA GLY A 358 24.78 -18.74 -0.23
C GLY A 358 23.69 -18.47 -1.25
N THR A 359 23.23 -17.22 -1.28
CA THR A 359 22.09 -16.75 -2.08
C THR A 359 22.50 -15.81 -3.20
N ALA A 360 23.53 -14.97 -2.97
CA ALA A 360 24.05 -14.01 -3.94
C ALA A 360 25.57 -13.92 -3.86
N LEU A 361 26.20 -13.53 -4.97
CA LEU A 361 27.65 -13.38 -5.07
C LEU A 361 27.98 -12.24 -6.04
N ALA A 362 28.91 -11.36 -5.67
CA ALA A 362 29.37 -10.27 -6.52
C ALA A 362 30.88 -10.08 -6.41
N ALA A 363 31.54 -9.85 -7.55
CA ALA A 363 32.95 -9.49 -7.59
C ALA A 363 33.12 -8.00 -7.89
N SER A 364 34.09 -7.37 -7.26
CA SER A 364 34.45 -5.98 -7.56
C SER A 364 35.08 -5.87 -8.96
N PRO A 365 34.72 -4.84 -9.75
CA PRO A 365 35.34 -4.60 -11.05
C PRO A 365 36.84 -4.29 -10.99
N ASP A 366 37.34 -3.83 -9.85
CA ASP A 366 38.78 -3.60 -9.63
C ASP A 366 39.57 -4.89 -9.34
N GLY A 367 38.87 -6.02 -9.19
CA GLY A 367 39.45 -7.34 -8.95
C GLY A 367 40.07 -7.52 -7.56
N LYS A 368 39.82 -6.60 -6.61
CA LYS A 368 40.45 -6.67 -5.27
C LYS A 368 39.58 -7.36 -4.23
N THR A 369 38.27 -7.24 -4.34
CA THR A 369 37.32 -7.77 -3.34
C THR A 369 36.16 -8.54 -3.98
N PHE A 370 35.51 -9.40 -3.21
CA PHE A 370 34.23 -10.00 -3.57
C PHE A 370 33.34 -10.13 -2.33
N ALA A 371 32.03 -10.24 -2.53
CA ALA A 371 31.05 -10.34 -1.46
C ALA A 371 30.13 -11.55 -1.67
N SER A 372 29.85 -12.27 -0.58
CA SER A 372 28.92 -13.41 -0.50
C SER A 372 27.74 -13.06 0.40
N GLY A 373 26.53 -13.35 -0.06
CA GLY A 373 25.29 -13.10 0.69
C GLY A 373 24.63 -14.40 1.15
N ALA A 374 24.26 -14.48 2.42
CA ALA A 374 23.65 -15.65 3.02
C ALA A 374 22.11 -15.54 3.14
N THR A 375 21.45 -16.70 3.29
CA THR A 375 20.01 -16.78 3.59
C THR A 375 19.65 -16.10 4.91
N SER A 376 20.59 -16.05 5.87
CA SER A 376 20.44 -15.36 7.16
C SER A 376 20.44 -13.83 7.07
N GLY A 377 20.77 -13.26 5.91
CA GLY A 377 20.92 -11.80 5.72
C GLY A 377 22.32 -11.26 6.02
N ILE A 378 23.24 -12.11 6.50
CA ILE A 378 24.65 -11.76 6.65
C ILE A 378 25.31 -11.67 5.27
N VAL A 379 26.07 -10.61 5.04
CA VAL A 379 26.92 -10.46 3.84
C VAL A 379 28.39 -10.47 4.27
N ASN A 380 29.18 -11.38 3.73
CA ASN A 380 30.62 -11.48 4.01
C ASN A 380 31.42 -10.85 2.87
N VAL A 381 32.38 -9.98 3.20
CA VAL A 381 33.29 -9.34 2.23
C VAL A 381 34.69 -9.92 2.35
N TYR A 382 35.30 -10.27 1.23
CA TYR A 382 36.59 -10.94 1.14
C TYR A 382 37.56 -10.18 0.21
N GLN A 383 38.87 -10.36 0.43
CA GLN A 383 39.93 -9.84 -0.44
C GLN A 383 40.47 -10.94 -1.37
N TYR A 384 40.59 -10.64 -2.67
CA TYR A 384 41.04 -11.56 -3.71
C TYR A 384 42.52 -11.97 -3.54
N GLN A 385 43.39 -11.07 -3.03
CA GLN A 385 44.83 -11.33 -2.88
C GLN A 385 45.21 -12.24 -1.71
N ALA A 386 44.33 -12.41 -0.72
CA ALA A 386 44.52 -13.42 0.32
C ALA A 386 44.38 -14.86 -0.22
N ALA A 387 44.00 -15.02 -1.51
CA ALA A 387 43.64 -16.30 -2.11
C ALA A 387 44.74 -17.07 -2.81
N ILE A 388 45.81 -16.41 -3.25
CA ILE A 388 46.75 -17.01 -4.20
C ILE A 388 48.20 -17.06 -3.67
N GLY A 389 48.49 -16.56 -2.46
CA GLY A 389 49.78 -16.84 -1.86
C GLY A 389 50.12 -16.04 -0.61
N THR A 390 49.98 -16.69 0.54
CA THR A 390 50.97 -16.68 1.63
C THR A 390 50.71 -17.91 2.48
N ALA A 391 51.37 -19.01 2.12
CA ALA A 391 51.64 -20.07 3.06
C ALA A 391 52.60 -19.53 4.13
N THR A 392 52.07 -18.95 5.20
CA THR A 392 52.76 -18.94 6.49
C THR A 392 52.04 -19.91 7.40
N ASN A 393 52.56 -21.13 7.43
CA ASN A 393 52.37 -22.07 8.51
C ASN A 393 52.79 -21.40 9.83
N ILE A 394 51.86 -20.77 10.52
CA ILE A 394 51.97 -20.54 11.96
C ILE A 394 50.65 -20.99 12.56
N GLY A 395 50.60 -22.27 12.93
CA GLY A 395 49.62 -22.73 13.90
C GLY A 395 49.95 -22.11 15.25
N ASN A 396 48.93 -21.57 15.93
CA ASN A 396 49.00 -21.39 17.37
C ASN A 396 49.23 -22.78 17.98
N ASN A 397 50.44 -23.03 18.46
CA ASN A 397 51.01 -24.30 18.94
C ASN A 397 51.74 -25.15 17.88
N GLY A 398 52.83 -24.64 17.31
CA GLY A 398 54.10 -25.38 17.15
C GLY A 398 54.09 -26.84 16.61
N GLY A 399 53.16 -27.21 15.73
CA GLY A 399 53.06 -28.55 15.17
C GLY A 399 52.85 -28.50 13.65
N VAL A 400 53.64 -29.28 12.91
CA VAL A 400 53.52 -29.42 11.45
C VAL A 400 52.27 -30.23 11.12
N ALA A 401 51.26 -29.59 10.53
CA ALA A 401 50.05 -30.27 10.04
C ALA A 401 50.28 -30.85 8.63
N GLY A 402 49.76 -32.06 8.41
CA GLY A 402 49.86 -32.80 7.13
C GLY A 402 49.03 -32.20 5.98
N PRO A 403 49.16 -32.73 4.76
CA PRO A 403 48.76 -32.06 3.51
C PRO A 403 47.25 -32.09 3.17
N GLN A 404 46.34 -32.02 4.15
CA GLN A 404 44.87 -31.99 3.92
C GLN A 404 44.10 -31.21 5.01
N ALA A 405 44.54 -30.00 5.39
CA ALA A 405 43.72 -29.10 6.21
C ALA A 405 43.11 -28.00 5.31
N PRO A 406 41.79 -27.70 5.40
CA PRO A 406 41.19 -26.61 4.64
C PRO A 406 41.78 -25.27 5.12
N ILE A 407 42.21 -24.45 4.16
CA ILE A 407 42.72 -23.10 4.40
C ILE A 407 41.50 -22.18 4.54
N TYR A 408 41.37 -21.49 5.67
CA TYR A 408 40.26 -20.57 5.95
C TYR A 408 40.54 -19.21 5.33
N PHE A 409 39.65 -18.74 4.46
CA PHE A 409 39.53 -17.31 4.16
C PHE A 409 38.73 -16.68 5.28
N ASN A 410 39.39 -15.95 6.18
CA ASN A 410 38.65 -15.15 7.14
C ASN A 410 37.99 -13.98 6.39
N PRO A 411 36.68 -13.76 6.55
CA PRO A 411 36.02 -12.59 5.97
C PRO A 411 36.67 -11.32 6.56
N MET A 412 36.84 -10.28 5.73
CA MET A 412 37.31 -8.98 6.21
C MET A 412 36.34 -8.41 7.24
N LYS A 413 35.03 -8.57 6.97
CA LYS A 413 33.94 -8.23 7.88
C LYS A 413 32.67 -8.96 7.47
N ALA A 414 31.91 -9.41 8.47
CA ALA A 414 30.53 -9.83 8.32
C ALA A 414 29.61 -8.60 8.49
N LEU A 415 28.70 -8.41 7.56
CA LEU A 415 27.80 -7.25 7.45
C LEU A 415 26.37 -7.70 7.81
N PRO A 416 25.87 -7.42 9.03
CA PRO A 416 24.54 -7.84 9.50
C PRO A 416 23.44 -6.79 9.26
N GLN A 417 23.50 -6.01 8.18
CA GLN A 417 22.55 -4.91 7.96
C GLN A 417 21.20 -5.36 7.39
N LEU A 418 21.09 -6.60 6.92
CA LEU A 418 19.83 -7.19 6.45
C LEU A 418 19.35 -8.23 7.47
N THR A 419 18.06 -8.18 7.81
CA THR A 419 17.40 -9.16 8.70
C THR A 419 16.86 -10.37 7.94
N THR A 420 16.92 -10.35 6.61
CA THR A 420 16.36 -11.34 5.69
C THR A 420 17.38 -11.64 4.59
N ALA A 421 17.21 -12.75 3.86
CA ALA A 421 18.14 -13.22 2.83
C ALA A 421 18.68 -12.12 1.91
N ALA A 422 20.00 -12.12 1.69
CA ALA A 422 20.70 -11.16 0.84
C ALA A 422 20.65 -11.59 -0.63
N ASP A 423 19.57 -11.23 -1.33
CA ASP A 423 19.25 -11.73 -2.66
C ASP A 423 19.98 -11.08 -3.83
N SER A 424 20.44 -9.83 -3.64
CA SER A 424 21.08 -9.06 -4.70
C SER A 424 22.24 -8.25 -4.13
N LEU A 425 23.41 -8.40 -4.77
CA LEU A 425 24.66 -7.74 -4.43
C LEU A 425 25.23 -7.13 -5.70
N THR A 426 25.66 -5.87 -5.66
CA THR A 426 26.37 -5.25 -6.79
C THR A 426 27.38 -4.22 -6.32
N PHE A 427 28.57 -4.24 -6.91
CA PHE A 427 29.64 -3.27 -6.62
C PHE A 427 29.51 -2.06 -7.55
N SER A 428 29.92 -0.89 -7.07
CA SER A 428 30.15 0.26 -7.95
C SER A 428 31.32 -0.01 -8.91
N PRO A 429 31.37 0.66 -10.08
CA PRO A 429 32.45 0.49 -11.05
C PRO A 429 33.85 0.77 -10.50
N ASP A 430 33.96 1.67 -9.52
CA ASP A 430 35.21 2.02 -8.85
C ASP A 430 35.55 1.12 -7.65
N GLY A 431 34.68 0.17 -7.30
CA GLY A 431 34.85 -0.75 -6.17
C GLY A 431 34.70 -0.12 -4.79
N GLN A 432 34.35 1.17 -4.68
CA GLN A 432 34.27 1.88 -3.40
C GLN A 432 32.92 1.67 -2.67
N MET A 433 31.88 1.26 -3.38
CA MET A 433 30.55 1.01 -2.82
C MET A 433 30.06 -0.40 -3.14
N LEU A 434 29.31 -0.97 -2.21
CA LEU A 434 28.60 -2.23 -2.36
C LEU A 434 27.12 -2.00 -2.01
N ALA A 435 26.24 -2.25 -2.96
CA ALA A 435 24.80 -2.26 -2.73
C ALA A 435 24.34 -3.68 -2.37
N ILE A 436 23.59 -3.79 -1.28
CA ILE A 436 23.02 -5.04 -0.79
C ILE A 436 21.50 -4.88 -0.64
N ALA A 437 20.74 -5.88 -1.09
CA ALA A 437 19.28 -5.83 -0.99
C ALA A 437 18.65 -7.20 -0.71
N SER A 438 17.48 -7.17 -0.09
CA SER A 438 16.62 -8.33 0.12
C SER A 438 15.29 -8.18 -0.61
N ARG A 439 14.82 -9.26 -1.24
CA ARG A 439 13.51 -9.30 -1.91
C ARG A 439 12.36 -9.57 -0.95
N LEU A 440 12.64 -10.05 0.27
CA LEU A 440 11.61 -10.48 1.22
C LEU A 440 11.04 -9.33 2.06
N LYS A 441 11.83 -8.26 2.26
CA LYS A 441 11.45 -7.13 3.12
C LYS A 441 11.36 -5.86 2.29
N LYS A 442 10.27 -5.11 2.51
CA LYS A 442 10.03 -3.81 1.87
C LYS A 442 11.15 -2.82 2.24
N ASP A 443 11.60 -2.05 1.25
CA ASP A 443 12.61 -0.98 1.39
C ASP A 443 13.94 -1.48 1.98
N SER A 444 14.23 -2.77 1.80
CA SER A 444 15.41 -3.46 2.32
C SER A 444 16.57 -3.39 1.33
N LEU A 445 17.10 -2.17 1.13
CA LEU A 445 18.31 -1.91 0.37
C LEU A 445 19.27 -1.09 1.24
N ARG A 446 20.54 -1.45 1.27
CA ARG A 446 21.60 -0.74 1.99
C ARG A 446 22.80 -0.51 1.07
N LEU A 447 23.46 0.62 1.26
CA LEU A 447 24.72 0.95 0.59
C LEU A 447 25.84 0.89 1.62
N ILE A 448 26.89 0.16 1.28
CA ILE A 448 28.07 -0.08 2.12
C ILE A 448 29.26 0.62 1.49
N HIS A 449 30.00 1.37 2.29
CA HIS A 449 31.30 1.90 1.92
C HIS A 449 32.35 0.79 2.07
N VAL A 450 32.91 0.32 0.96
CA VAL A 450 33.81 -0.84 0.93
C VAL A 450 35.14 -0.58 1.68
N PRO A 451 35.81 0.59 1.54
CA PRO A 451 37.06 0.84 2.25
C PRO A 451 36.95 0.81 3.78
N THR A 452 35.82 1.24 4.36
CA THR A 452 35.60 1.22 5.83
C THR A 452 34.68 0.08 6.28
N LEU A 453 34.08 -0.65 5.35
CA LEU A 453 33.09 -1.70 5.58
C LEU A 453 31.96 -1.23 6.51
N SER A 454 31.47 -0.01 6.30
CA SER A 454 30.40 0.62 7.08
C SER A 454 29.23 1.03 6.18
N ALA A 455 28.00 0.92 6.69
CA ALA A 455 26.82 1.38 5.97
C ALA A 455 26.71 2.91 5.97
N PHE A 456 26.18 3.49 4.89
CA PHE A 456 25.84 4.92 4.86
C PHE A 456 24.57 5.17 5.66
N SER A 457 24.63 6.11 6.63
CA SER A 457 23.57 6.28 7.64
C SER A 457 22.29 6.90 7.11
N ASN A 458 22.37 7.66 6.02
CA ASN A 458 21.25 8.39 5.45
C ASN A 458 20.56 7.68 4.26
N TRP A 459 20.82 6.38 4.09
CA TRP A 459 20.31 5.57 3.00
C TRP A 459 19.62 4.29 3.50
N PRO A 460 18.43 3.92 2.97
CA PRO A 460 17.65 4.61 1.95
C PRO A 460 16.97 5.87 2.50
N THR A 461 16.72 6.86 1.63
CA THR A 461 16.07 8.11 2.06
C THR A 461 14.59 7.86 2.35
N SER A 462 14.08 8.36 3.48
CA SER A 462 12.66 8.22 3.90
C SER A 462 11.65 8.74 2.86
N ARG A 463 12.11 9.55 1.91
CA ARG A 463 11.30 10.13 0.82
C ARG A 463 11.14 9.22 -0.40
N THR A 464 11.82 8.07 -0.47
CA THR A 464 11.81 7.20 -1.66
C THR A 464 11.46 5.75 -1.31
N PRO A 465 10.17 5.34 -1.37
CA PRO A 465 9.80 3.95 -1.19
C PRO A 465 10.23 3.12 -2.42
N LEU A 466 11.14 2.18 -2.18
CA LEU A 466 11.73 1.24 -3.13
C LEU A 466 10.92 -0.06 -3.27
N HIS A 467 10.03 -0.35 -2.32
CA HIS A 467 9.26 -1.60 -2.21
C HIS A 467 10.17 -2.84 -2.14
N TYR A 468 9.84 -3.91 -2.86
CA TYR A 468 10.66 -5.12 -2.91
C TYR A 468 11.68 -4.99 -4.05
N VAL A 469 12.96 -4.95 -3.71
CA VAL A 469 14.04 -4.78 -4.69
C VAL A 469 14.47 -6.14 -5.23
N HIS A 470 14.34 -6.35 -6.54
CA HIS A 470 14.68 -7.60 -7.22
C HIS A 470 16.03 -7.56 -7.94
N SER A 471 16.47 -6.39 -8.38
CA SER A 471 17.72 -6.21 -9.12
C SER A 471 18.24 -4.78 -8.96
N MET A 472 19.56 -4.62 -9.07
CA MET A 472 20.27 -3.35 -8.90
C MET A 472 21.45 -3.30 -9.87
N CYS A 473 21.73 -2.14 -10.43
CA CYS A 473 22.90 -1.93 -11.27
C CYS A 473 23.40 -0.49 -11.20
N PHE A 474 24.72 -0.31 -11.10
CA PHE A 474 25.37 0.99 -11.24
C PHE A 474 25.69 1.28 -12.70
N SER A 475 25.54 2.54 -13.11
CA SER A 475 26.02 2.99 -14.42
C SER A 475 27.55 2.84 -14.52
N PRO A 476 28.14 2.65 -15.72
CA PRO A 476 29.60 2.50 -15.88
C PRO A 476 30.43 3.65 -15.31
N GLY A 477 29.88 4.88 -15.28
CA GLY A 477 30.53 6.05 -14.70
C GLY A 477 30.28 6.25 -13.19
N GLY A 478 29.54 5.36 -12.53
CA GLY A 478 29.23 5.41 -11.10
C GLY A 478 28.19 6.48 -10.67
N GLY A 479 27.73 7.33 -11.59
CA GLY A 479 26.81 8.45 -11.29
C GLY A 479 25.35 8.06 -11.08
N TYR A 480 24.89 6.94 -11.63
CA TYR A 480 23.51 6.46 -11.48
C TYR A 480 23.45 5.07 -10.85
N LEU A 481 22.42 4.86 -10.03
CA LEU A 481 22.00 3.55 -9.50
C LEU A 481 20.57 3.27 -9.96
N ALA A 482 20.41 2.23 -10.78
CA ALA A 482 19.10 1.76 -11.21
C ALA A 482 18.61 0.63 -10.30
N ILE A 483 17.31 0.63 -10.00
CA ILE A 483 16.67 -0.31 -9.07
C ILE A 483 15.44 -0.91 -9.76
N GLY A 484 15.43 -2.24 -9.92
CA GLY A 484 14.27 -3.00 -10.37
C GLY A 484 13.46 -3.47 -9.17
N ASN A 485 12.17 -3.13 -9.13
CA ASN A 485 11.28 -3.47 -8.02
C ASN A 485 9.92 -4.02 -8.48
N ALA A 486 9.10 -4.41 -7.50
CA ALA A 486 7.74 -4.92 -7.70
C ALA A 486 6.64 -3.83 -7.56
N LYS A 487 6.93 -2.57 -7.91
CA LYS A 487 6.01 -1.43 -7.69
C LYS A 487 4.92 -1.27 -8.78
N GLY A 488 4.87 -2.15 -9.79
CA GLY A 488 3.90 -2.07 -10.90
C GLY A 488 2.60 -2.84 -10.66
N ARG A 489 1.62 -2.70 -11.58
CA ARG A 489 0.51 -3.66 -11.77
C ARG A 489 1.15 -5.04 -11.85
N VAL A 490 1.05 -5.89 -10.82
CA VAL A 490 1.61 -7.24 -10.93
C VAL A 490 0.50 -8.09 -11.54
N PRO A 491 0.62 -8.56 -12.79
CA PRO A 491 -0.34 -9.48 -13.37
C PRO A 491 -0.22 -10.76 -12.55
N HIS A 492 -1.35 -11.35 -12.24
CA HIS A 492 -1.36 -12.59 -11.50
C HIS A 492 -0.61 -13.67 -12.30
N ALA A 493 0.38 -14.31 -11.67
CA ALA A 493 1.36 -15.13 -12.40
C ALA A 493 0.72 -16.28 -13.20
N ALA A 494 -0.44 -16.75 -12.75
CA ALA A 494 -1.20 -17.83 -13.36
C ALA A 494 -2.63 -17.43 -13.80
N LEU A 495 -3.10 -16.20 -13.51
CA LEU A 495 -4.44 -15.74 -13.90
C LEU A 495 -4.32 -14.54 -14.84
N PRO A 496 -4.52 -14.72 -16.16
CA PRO A 496 -4.49 -13.60 -17.08
C PRO A 496 -5.69 -12.66 -16.81
N LYS A 497 -5.49 -11.39 -17.16
CA LYS A 497 -6.56 -10.38 -17.18
C LYS A 497 -7.75 -10.92 -18.01
N PRO A 498 -9.00 -10.83 -17.50
CA PRO A 498 -10.17 -11.24 -18.27
C PRO A 498 -10.36 -10.35 -19.49
N GLN A 499 -11.01 -10.89 -20.53
CA GLN A 499 -11.41 -10.10 -21.70
C GLN A 499 -12.59 -9.18 -21.38
N GLY A 500 -13.55 -9.68 -20.59
CA GLY A 500 -14.66 -8.89 -20.05
C GLY A 500 -14.42 -8.32 -18.65
N PRO A 501 -15.36 -7.53 -18.12
CA PRO A 501 -15.31 -7.00 -16.76
C PRO A 501 -15.44 -8.09 -15.69
N VAL A 502 -15.06 -7.74 -14.45
CA VAL A 502 -15.39 -8.53 -13.25
C VAL A 502 -16.59 -7.91 -12.54
N LEU A 503 -17.67 -8.68 -12.41
CA LEU A 503 -18.83 -8.33 -11.59
C LEU A 503 -18.58 -8.71 -10.12
N VAL A 504 -18.82 -7.78 -9.21
CA VAL A 504 -18.87 -8.01 -7.76
C VAL A 504 -20.29 -7.69 -7.31
N CYS A 505 -21.06 -8.73 -6.97
CA CYS A 505 -22.47 -8.61 -6.59
C CYS A 505 -22.64 -8.92 -5.09
N ILE A 506 -23.13 -7.96 -4.32
CA ILE A 506 -23.45 -8.10 -2.90
C ILE A 506 -24.97 -8.22 -2.75
N LEU A 507 -25.45 -9.33 -2.17
CA LEU A 507 -26.85 -9.48 -1.78
C LEU A 507 -26.94 -9.17 -0.28
N ASP A 508 -27.26 -7.93 0.07
CA ASP A 508 -27.22 -7.43 1.45
C ASP A 508 -28.17 -8.25 2.35
N GLY A 509 -27.68 -8.73 3.49
CA GLY A 509 -28.49 -9.55 4.42
C GLY A 509 -28.79 -10.98 3.96
N TRP A 510 -28.04 -11.53 2.98
CA TRP A 510 -28.21 -12.90 2.49
C TRP A 510 -27.29 -13.92 3.20
N GLY A 511 -27.78 -14.53 4.29
CA GLY A 511 -27.06 -15.55 5.06
C GLY A 511 -27.28 -17.00 4.63
N GLU A 512 -26.37 -17.90 5.01
CA GLU A 512 -26.51 -19.36 4.90
C GLU A 512 -26.70 -19.96 6.31
N ASN A 513 -27.95 -19.96 6.77
CA ASN A 513 -28.30 -20.49 8.09
C ASN A 513 -28.38 -22.03 8.09
N VAL A 514 -28.08 -22.63 9.24
CA VAL A 514 -28.24 -24.07 9.47
C VAL A 514 -29.72 -24.47 9.57
N SER A 515 -30.57 -23.55 10.02
CA SER A 515 -32.01 -23.73 10.11
C SER A 515 -32.64 -23.52 8.73
N LYS A 516 -33.03 -24.63 8.08
CA LYS A 516 -33.74 -24.64 6.79
C LYS A 516 -35.19 -25.03 7.02
N ASP A 517 -35.93 -24.12 7.64
CA ASP A 517 -37.35 -24.28 7.97
C ASP A 517 -38.20 -23.15 7.36
N GLU A 518 -39.49 -23.14 7.68
CA GLU A 518 -40.47 -22.19 7.14
C GLU A 518 -40.19 -20.72 7.50
N TYR A 519 -39.29 -20.43 8.44
CA TYR A 519 -38.95 -19.07 8.87
C TYR A 519 -37.67 -18.52 8.22
N ASN A 520 -36.99 -19.33 7.41
CA ASN A 520 -35.85 -18.89 6.60
C ASN A 520 -36.38 -18.39 5.25
N ALA A 521 -36.47 -17.07 5.07
CA ALA A 521 -37.08 -16.47 3.87
C ALA A 521 -36.28 -16.79 2.60
N ILE A 522 -34.95 -16.90 2.70
CA ILE A 522 -34.08 -17.31 1.59
C ILE A 522 -34.37 -18.75 1.18
N HIS A 523 -34.51 -19.66 2.15
CA HIS A 523 -34.81 -21.07 1.88
C HIS A 523 -36.21 -21.27 1.28
N MET A 524 -37.18 -20.45 1.70
CA MET A 524 -38.56 -20.52 1.23
C MET A 524 -38.76 -19.84 -0.13
N ALA A 525 -37.87 -18.93 -0.51
CA ALA A 525 -37.93 -18.23 -1.79
C ALA A 525 -37.57 -19.16 -2.95
N ASN A 526 -38.16 -18.89 -4.12
CA ASN A 526 -37.79 -19.60 -5.35
C ASN A 526 -36.48 -19.01 -5.90
N THR A 527 -35.35 -19.61 -5.54
CA THR A 527 -33.99 -19.09 -5.82
C THR A 527 -33.15 -20.00 -6.75
N PRO A 528 -33.63 -20.32 -7.96
CA PRO A 528 -32.98 -21.31 -8.83
C PRO A 528 -31.57 -20.91 -9.29
N CYS A 529 -31.22 -19.62 -9.33
CA CYS A 529 -29.89 -19.19 -9.73
C CYS A 529 -28.86 -19.52 -8.65
N THR A 530 -29.09 -19.08 -7.41
CA THR A 530 -28.20 -19.36 -6.29
C THR A 530 -28.13 -20.85 -5.96
N ASP A 531 -29.24 -21.57 -6.07
CA ASP A 531 -29.27 -23.05 -5.95
C ASP A 531 -28.38 -23.72 -7.01
N ALA A 532 -28.47 -23.29 -8.26
CA ALA A 532 -27.60 -23.83 -9.33
C ALA A 532 -26.12 -23.53 -9.07
N LEU A 533 -25.78 -22.32 -8.60
CA LEU A 533 -24.40 -21.94 -8.27
C LEU A 533 -23.80 -22.79 -7.15
N ARG A 534 -24.61 -23.14 -6.14
CA ARG A 534 -24.23 -23.99 -5.01
C ARG A 534 -23.81 -25.39 -5.45
N GLU A 535 -24.49 -25.93 -6.46
CA GLU A 535 -24.22 -27.26 -7.00
C GLU A 535 -22.98 -27.32 -7.91
N VAL A 536 -22.39 -26.18 -8.29
CA VAL A 536 -21.19 -26.16 -9.14
C VAL A 536 -19.94 -26.54 -8.33
N PRO A 537 -19.27 -27.67 -8.62
CA PRO A 537 -18.17 -28.17 -7.79
C PRO A 537 -16.98 -27.21 -7.71
N GLY A 538 -16.57 -26.87 -6.49
CA GLY A 538 -15.42 -26.00 -6.22
C GLY A 538 -15.62 -24.54 -6.60
N ARG A 539 -16.86 -24.11 -6.89
CA ARG A 539 -17.19 -22.71 -7.19
C ARG A 539 -17.99 -22.01 -6.11
N TRP A 540 -18.45 -22.74 -5.10
CA TRP A 540 -19.22 -22.25 -3.96
C TRP A 540 -18.50 -22.56 -2.65
N ARG A 541 -18.58 -21.65 -1.69
CA ARG A 541 -18.27 -21.88 -0.27
C ARG A 541 -19.04 -20.91 0.62
N THR A 542 -18.92 -21.09 1.93
CA THR A 542 -19.32 -20.08 2.91
C THR A 542 -18.11 -19.41 3.57
N ILE A 543 -18.30 -18.19 4.06
CA ILE A 543 -17.31 -17.41 4.82
C ILE A 543 -17.95 -16.77 6.05
N VAL A 544 -17.14 -16.45 7.06
CA VAL A 544 -17.61 -15.80 8.30
C VAL A 544 -17.82 -14.30 8.07
N ALA A 545 -18.96 -13.78 8.52
CA ALA A 545 -19.39 -12.39 8.33
C ALA A 545 -19.79 -11.67 9.62
N HIS A 546 -19.42 -12.22 10.77
CA HIS A 546 -19.77 -11.68 12.09
C HIS A 546 -18.56 -11.78 13.04
N GLY A 547 -18.70 -11.15 14.20
CA GLY A 547 -17.73 -11.22 15.29
C GLY A 547 -16.32 -10.79 14.93
N THR A 548 -15.33 -11.49 15.51
CA THR A 548 -13.92 -11.10 15.35
C THR A 548 -13.43 -11.18 13.90
N ALA A 549 -14.09 -11.97 13.05
CA ALA A 549 -13.75 -12.09 11.62
C ALA A 549 -13.98 -10.79 10.83
N VAL A 550 -14.81 -9.88 11.34
CA VAL A 550 -15.09 -8.55 10.76
C VAL A 550 -14.67 -7.41 11.69
N GLY A 551 -13.89 -7.72 12.74
CA GLY A 551 -13.33 -6.74 13.67
C GLY A 551 -14.25 -6.34 14.81
N LEU A 552 -15.35 -7.07 15.02
CA LEU A 552 -16.23 -6.88 16.19
C LEU A 552 -15.63 -7.53 17.45
N PRO A 553 -16.01 -7.09 18.66
CA PRO A 553 -15.38 -7.52 19.91
C PRO A 553 -15.48 -9.02 20.21
N SER A 554 -16.59 -9.67 19.89
CA SER A 554 -16.85 -11.08 20.22
C SER A 554 -17.47 -11.83 19.05
N ASP A 555 -17.21 -13.15 18.96
CA ASP A 555 -17.85 -14.05 18.00
C ASP A 555 -19.38 -14.18 18.18
N ASP A 556 -19.92 -13.67 19.30
CA ASP A 556 -21.36 -13.56 19.53
C ASP A 556 -21.99 -12.28 18.94
N ASP A 557 -21.18 -11.32 18.47
CA ASP A 557 -21.67 -10.08 17.88
C ASP A 557 -22.02 -10.29 16.40
N MET A 558 -23.27 -10.02 16.04
CA MET A 558 -23.76 -10.07 14.65
C MET A 558 -23.03 -9.04 13.76
N GLY A 559 -22.76 -9.44 12.51
CA GLY A 559 -22.26 -8.52 11.50
C GLY A 559 -23.26 -7.42 11.16
N ASN A 560 -22.81 -6.40 10.44
CA ASN A 560 -23.64 -5.34 9.88
C ASN A 560 -22.99 -4.80 8.60
N SER A 561 -23.73 -4.03 7.80
CA SER A 561 -23.24 -3.56 6.50
C SER A 561 -22.03 -2.64 6.57
N GLU A 562 -21.87 -1.85 7.63
CA GLU A 562 -20.68 -1.00 7.80
C GLU A 562 -19.41 -1.85 7.94
N VAL A 563 -19.38 -2.77 8.91
CA VAL A 563 -18.20 -3.63 9.13
C VAL A 563 -18.02 -4.62 7.98
N GLY A 564 -19.14 -5.04 7.38
CA GLY A 564 -19.19 -5.93 6.24
C GLY A 564 -18.50 -5.34 5.01
N HIS A 565 -18.96 -4.18 4.54
CA HIS A 565 -18.39 -3.52 3.35
C HIS A 565 -16.99 -2.97 3.60
N ASN A 566 -16.67 -2.56 4.83
CA ASN A 566 -15.30 -2.26 5.22
C ASN A 566 -14.38 -3.46 5.02
N ALA A 567 -14.75 -4.65 5.52
CA ALA A 567 -13.94 -5.85 5.37
C ALA A 567 -13.85 -6.30 3.90
N LEU A 568 -14.97 -6.32 3.16
CA LEU A 568 -15.03 -6.65 1.73
C LEU A 568 -14.15 -5.73 0.88
N GLY A 569 -14.17 -4.43 1.17
CA GLY A 569 -13.45 -3.41 0.43
C GLY A 569 -11.97 -3.31 0.82
N ALA A 570 -11.64 -3.40 2.10
CA ALA A 570 -10.28 -3.25 2.62
C ALA A 570 -9.39 -4.47 2.42
N GLY A 571 -9.98 -5.66 2.37
CA GLY A 571 -9.23 -6.91 2.39
C GLY A 571 -8.55 -7.20 3.72
N GLN A 572 -8.95 -6.51 4.79
CA GLN A 572 -8.33 -6.54 6.11
C GLN A 572 -9.42 -6.62 7.17
N VAL A 573 -9.06 -7.21 8.32
CA VAL A 573 -9.89 -7.14 9.52
C VAL A 573 -9.50 -5.87 10.25
N ILE A 574 -10.45 -4.96 10.45
CA ILE A 574 -10.22 -3.63 11.03
C ILE A 574 -10.89 -3.58 12.38
N ASP A 575 -10.10 -3.33 13.43
CA ASP A 575 -10.61 -3.23 14.80
C ASP A 575 -11.66 -2.13 14.92
N GLN A 576 -12.79 -2.45 15.58
CA GLN A 576 -13.91 -1.54 15.81
C GLN A 576 -14.03 -1.10 17.27
N GLY A 577 -14.82 -0.03 17.50
CA GLY A 577 -15.28 0.38 18.82
C GLY A 577 -14.18 0.82 19.78
N ALA A 578 -14.01 0.09 20.89
CA ALA A 578 -13.15 0.47 22.02
C ALA A 578 -11.70 0.80 21.61
N SER A 579 -11.09 -0.03 20.75
CA SER A 579 -9.68 0.13 20.34
C SER A 579 -9.43 1.41 19.55
N LEU A 580 -10.43 1.93 18.84
CA LEU A 580 -10.33 3.20 18.10
C LEU A 580 -10.36 4.39 19.05
N VAL A 581 -11.24 4.33 20.04
CA VAL A 581 -11.32 5.34 21.09
C VAL A 581 -10.01 5.37 21.89
N ASP A 582 -9.45 4.20 22.23
CA ASP A 582 -8.17 4.10 22.95
C ASP A 582 -7.06 4.81 22.16
N LYS A 583 -6.89 4.49 20.87
CA LYS A 583 -5.92 5.16 19.99
C LYS A 583 -6.14 6.67 19.90
N ALA A 584 -7.39 7.10 19.77
CA ALA A 584 -7.74 8.52 19.63
C ALA A 584 -7.50 9.34 20.91
N LEU A 585 -7.61 8.69 22.07
CA LEU A 585 -7.25 9.27 23.37
C LEU A 585 -5.73 9.31 23.56
N GLU A 586 -5.02 8.24 23.20
CA GLU A 586 -3.55 8.12 23.32
C GLU A 586 -2.80 9.15 22.44
N ASP A 587 -3.20 9.30 21.17
CA ASP A 587 -2.57 10.26 20.24
C ASP A 587 -3.16 11.69 20.35
N GLY A 588 -4.21 11.85 21.15
CA GLY A 588 -4.94 13.09 21.38
C GLY A 588 -5.73 13.59 20.17
N SER A 589 -5.95 12.77 19.14
CA SER A 589 -6.74 13.10 17.96
C SER A 589 -8.22 13.32 18.27
N LEU A 590 -8.77 12.65 19.29
CA LEU A 590 -10.13 12.88 19.79
C LEU A 590 -10.37 14.37 20.06
N PHE A 591 -9.41 15.04 20.70
CA PHE A 591 -9.51 16.45 21.08
C PHE A 591 -9.16 17.45 19.96
N LYS A 592 -8.82 16.95 18.77
CA LYS A 592 -8.50 17.75 17.58
C LYS A 592 -9.53 17.54 16.46
N GLY A 593 -10.35 16.50 16.56
CA GLY A 593 -11.37 16.13 15.59
C GLY A 593 -12.52 17.13 15.51
N ASP A 594 -13.32 17.02 14.45
CA ASP A 594 -14.40 17.96 14.17
C ASP A 594 -15.54 17.86 15.19
N GLY A 595 -15.83 16.68 15.74
CA GLY A 595 -16.76 16.53 16.86
C GLY A 595 -16.33 17.29 18.11
N TRP A 596 -15.03 17.27 18.44
CA TRP A 596 -14.53 18.04 19.58
C TRP A 596 -14.61 19.55 19.32
N LYS A 597 -14.22 19.99 18.12
CA LYS A 597 -14.39 21.41 17.72
C LYS A 597 -15.85 21.84 17.75
N TYR A 598 -16.76 20.95 17.38
CA TYR A 598 -18.19 21.21 17.41
C TYR A 598 -18.70 21.46 18.83
N ILE A 599 -18.28 20.69 19.84
CA ILE A 599 -18.71 20.88 21.24
C ILE A 599 -17.91 21.94 22.01
N SER A 600 -16.68 22.25 21.56
CA SER A 600 -15.75 23.17 22.25
C SER A 600 -16.34 24.54 22.62
N PRO A 601 -17.22 25.18 21.82
CA PRO A 601 -17.84 26.47 22.18
C PRO A 601 -18.65 26.44 23.48
N SER A 602 -19.14 25.28 23.93
CA SER A 602 -19.90 25.16 25.18
C SER A 602 -18.99 25.07 26.42
N LEU A 603 -17.70 24.79 26.27
CA LEU A 603 -16.81 24.50 27.40
C LEU A 603 -16.54 25.72 28.29
N GLU A 604 -16.55 26.93 27.72
CA GLU A 604 -16.19 28.15 28.45
C GLU A 604 -17.34 28.72 29.28
N ASN A 605 -18.55 28.74 28.71
CA ASN A 605 -19.71 29.46 29.29
C ASN A 605 -20.90 28.56 29.64
N ASN A 606 -20.90 27.31 29.19
CA ASN A 606 -22.01 26.35 29.38
C ASN A 606 -21.47 25.05 30.00
N THR A 607 -22.29 24.01 30.02
CA THR A 607 -21.99 22.73 30.65
C THR A 607 -21.64 21.68 29.61
N LEU A 608 -20.60 20.89 29.89
CA LEU A 608 -20.36 19.62 29.20
C LEU A 608 -21.00 18.48 29.97
N HIS A 609 -22.03 17.87 29.39
CA HIS A 609 -22.69 16.68 29.91
C HIS A 609 -22.11 15.42 29.27
N LEU A 610 -21.73 14.45 30.09
CA LEU A 610 -21.28 13.14 29.67
C LEU A 610 -22.30 12.09 30.13
N ILE A 611 -22.91 11.37 29.20
CA ILE A 611 -23.88 10.31 29.50
C ILE A 611 -23.27 8.98 29.08
N GLY A 612 -23.23 7.97 29.96
CA GLY A 612 -22.72 6.67 29.55
C GLY A 612 -22.73 5.60 30.62
N LEU A 613 -22.51 4.36 30.17
CA LEU A 613 -22.36 3.20 31.04
C LEU A 613 -21.05 3.31 31.84
N LEU A 614 -21.12 3.11 33.15
CA LEU A 614 -19.99 3.29 34.07
C LEU A 614 -19.49 1.92 34.58
N SER A 615 -18.66 1.26 33.76
CA SER A 615 -17.95 0.03 34.12
C SER A 615 -16.66 -0.14 33.30
N ASP A 616 -15.81 -1.09 33.70
CA ASP A 616 -14.65 -1.55 32.93
C ASP A 616 -14.99 -2.76 32.02
N GLY A 617 -16.28 -2.98 31.73
CA GLY A 617 -16.74 -4.14 30.96
C GLY A 617 -16.30 -4.12 29.48
N GLY A 618 -16.07 -2.95 28.89
CA GLY A 618 -15.51 -2.85 27.53
C GLY A 618 -16.46 -3.23 26.39
N VAL A 619 -17.75 -3.46 26.68
CA VAL A 619 -18.75 -3.81 25.67
C VAL A 619 -19.42 -2.57 25.06
N HIS A 620 -19.90 -1.64 25.90
CA HIS A 620 -20.54 -0.40 25.43
C HIS A 620 -19.71 0.85 25.68
N SER A 621 -18.92 0.85 26.75
CA SER A 621 -18.06 1.94 27.20
C SER A 621 -16.95 1.37 28.09
N ARG A 622 -15.98 2.21 28.48
CA ARG A 622 -15.02 1.92 29.55
C ARG A 622 -14.82 3.14 30.45
N THR A 623 -14.67 2.90 31.75
CA THR A 623 -14.42 3.96 32.75
C THR A 623 -13.16 4.76 32.47
N ASP A 624 -12.08 4.13 32.05
CA ASP A 624 -10.81 4.80 31.77
C ASP A 624 -10.91 5.78 30.60
N GLN A 625 -11.69 5.46 29.56
CA GLN A 625 -12.00 6.37 28.45
C GLN A 625 -12.81 7.59 28.94
N ILE A 626 -13.83 7.36 29.76
CA ILE A 626 -14.63 8.45 30.38
C ILE A 626 -13.74 9.35 31.23
N PHE A 627 -12.84 8.77 32.03
CA PHE A 627 -11.91 9.52 32.88
C PHE A 627 -10.94 10.36 32.04
N ALA A 628 -10.42 9.81 30.94
CA ALA A 628 -9.56 10.53 30.01
C ALA A 628 -10.29 11.72 29.34
N ILE A 629 -11.57 11.55 28.97
CA ILE A 629 -12.39 12.62 28.42
C ILE A 629 -12.61 13.73 29.46
N VAL A 630 -12.93 13.40 30.71
CA VAL A 630 -13.11 14.38 31.80
C VAL A 630 -11.82 15.19 32.02
N ARG A 631 -10.69 14.52 32.16
CA ARG A 631 -9.39 15.18 32.33
C ARG A 631 -9.03 16.03 31.12
N GLY A 632 -9.23 15.51 29.92
CA GLY A 632 -8.95 16.20 28.67
C GLY A 632 -9.81 17.45 28.46
N ALA A 633 -11.08 17.41 28.89
CA ALA A 633 -11.99 18.55 28.88
C ALA A 633 -11.54 19.65 29.85
N ALA A 634 -11.22 19.28 31.10
CA ALA A 634 -10.73 20.21 32.11
C ALA A 634 -9.43 20.92 31.66
N GLN A 635 -8.47 20.16 31.12
CA GLN A 635 -7.22 20.70 30.56
C GLN A 635 -7.43 21.68 29.41
N ARG A 636 -8.57 21.60 28.70
CA ARG A 636 -8.91 22.43 27.54
C ARG A 636 -9.93 23.53 27.88
N GLY A 637 -10.09 23.83 29.16
CA GLY A 637 -10.82 25.02 29.62
C GLY A 637 -12.30 24.80 29.93
N ALA A 638 -12.78 23.55 30.00
CA ALA A 638 -14.13 23.27 30.49
C ALA A 638 -14.33 23.86 31.89
N LYS A 639 -15.33 24.73 32.06
CA LYS A 639 -15.65 25.36 33.35
C LYS A 639 -16.63 24.54 34.17
N ARG A 640 -17.52 23.79 33.52
CA ARG A 640 -18.54 22.98 34.18
C ARG A 640 -18.73 21.66 33.45
N VAL A 641 -18.61 20.55 34.19
CA VAL A 641 -18.81 19.17 33.68
C VAL A 641 -19.84 18.45 34.53
N ARG A 642 -20.77 17.74 33.90
CA ARG A 642 -21.82 16.94 34.56
C ARG A 642 -21.86 15.54 33.99
N LEU A 643 -21.85 14.53 34.85
CA LEU A 643 -21.93 13.13 34.44
C LEU A 643 -23.28 12.54 34.78
N HIS A 644 -23.86 11.84 33.81
CA HIS A 644 -25.08 11.06 33.95
C HIS A 644 -24.70 9.59 33.82
N ILE A 645 -24.60 8.91 34.97
CA ILE A 645 -23.98 7.59 35.06
C ILE A 645 -25.03 6.48 34.94
N LEU A 646 -24.77 5.51 34.07
CA LEU A 646 -25.60 4.31 33.95
C LEU A 646 -24.87 3.13 34.60
N THR A 647 -25.47 2.49 35.60
CA THR A 647 -24.84 1.36 36.29
C THR A 647 -24.99 0.08 35.49
N ASP A 648 -23.96 -0.77 35.55
CA ASP A 648 -23.83 -1.93 34.68
C ASP A 648 -24.36 -3.23 35.30
N GLY A 649 -23.56 -3.95 36.10
CA GLY A 649 -23.96 -5.23 36.70
C GLY A 649 -24.31 -6.35 35.72
N ARG A 650 -24.05 -6.16 34.42
CA ARG A 650 -24.29 -7.13 33.35
C ARG A 650 -23.01 -7.58 32.69
N ASP A 651 -22.19 -6.63 32.24
CA ASP A 651 -20.90 -6.91 31.60
C ASP A 651 -19.79 -7.06 32.67
N VAL A 652 -20.10 -6.68 33.91
CA VAL A 652 -19.25 -6.77 35.10
C VAL A 652 -20.07 -7.31 36.29
N PRO A 653 -19.42 -7.82 37.36
CA PRO A 653 -20.13 -8.36 38.52
C PRO A 653 -21.09 -7.36 39.18
N ASP A 654 -22.26 -7.83 39.61
CA ASP A 654 -23.24 -7.02 40.33
C ASP A 654 -22.65 -6.45 41.65
N GLY A 655 -22.97 -5.19 41.96
CA GLY A 655 -22.47 -4.44 43.12
C GLY A 655 -21.12 -3.76 42.91
N SER A 656 -20.51 -3.93 41.73
CA SER A 656 -19.28 -3.23 41.35
C SER A 656 -19.51 -1.73 41.09
N SER A 657 -20.76 -1.28 40.91
CA SER A 657 -21.13 0.14 40.74
C SER A 657 -20.53 1.07 41.80
N ILE A 658 -20.47 0.64 43.07
CA ILE A 658 -19.90 1.42 44.19
C ILE A 658 -18.42 1.72 43.95
N ARG A 659 -17.67 0.75 43.40
CA ARG A 659 -16.24 0.93 43.09
C ARG A 659 -16.06 1.97 42.00
N PHE A 660 -16.78 1.81 40.88
CA PHE A 660 -16.63 2.72 39.73
C PHE A 660 -17.06 4.15 40.05
N ILE A 661 -18.09 4.33 40.89
CA ILE A 661 -18.50 5.66 41.36
C ILE A 661 -17.41 6.28 42.23
N SER A 662 -16.81 5.50 43.14
CA SER A 662 -15.71 5.99 43.98
C SER A 662 -14.50 6.41 43.13
N GLU A 663 -14.12 5.60 42.14
CA GLU A 663 -13.05 5.93 41.18
C GLU A 663 -13.37 7.20 40.38
N LEU A 664 -14.60 7.32 39.88
CA LEU A 664 -15.06 8.52 39.16
C LEU A 664 -15.03 9.77 40.05
N GLU A 665 -15.48 9.69 41.29
CA GLU A 665 -15.47 10.82 42.23
C GLU A 665 -14.05 11.35 42.46
N GLU A 666 -13.02 10.50 42.50
CA GLU A 666 -11.62 10.94 42.56
C GLU A 666 -11.21 11.72 41.30
N VAL A 667 -11.58 11.25 40.11
CA VAL A 667 -11.31 11.97 38.84
C VAL A 667 -12.03 13.32 38.80
N LEU A 668 -13.24 13.41 39.35
CA LEU A 668 -13.98 14.68 39.43
C LEU A 668 -13.36 15.65 40.43
N LYS A 669 -12.78 15.16 41.54
CA LYS A 669 -12.00 15.97 42.47
C LYS A 669 -10.73 16.52 41.81
N GLU A 670 -10.04 15.71 41.00
CA GLU A 670 -8.90 16.15 40.19
C GLU A 670 -9.30 17.31 39.26
N ALA A 671 -10.38 17.13 38.49
CA ALA A 671 -10.89 18.16 37.58
C ALA A 671 -11.33 19.44 38.32
N THR A 672 -11.99 19.29 39.47
CA THR A 672 -12.41 20.41 40.34
C THR A 672 -11.22 21.18 40.89
N SER A 673 -10.16 20.47 41.30
CA SER A 673 -8.91 21.10 41.76
C SER A 673 -8.20 21.86 40.65
N ALA A 674 -8.42 21.49 39.38
CA ALA A 674 -7.92 22.19 38.20
C ALA A 674 -8.82 23.37 37.74
N GLY A 675 -9.88 23.69 38.49
CA GLY A 675 -10.75 24.84 38.21
C GLY A 675 -11.96 24.55 37.31
N CYS A 676 -12.35 23.28 37.17
CA CYS A 676 -13.57 22.85 36.46
C CYS A 676 -14.61 22.32 37.46
N ASP A 677 -15.78 22.96 37.60
CA ASP A 677 -16.87 22.44 38.45
C ASP A 677 -17.43 21.12 37.87
N ALA A 678 -16.91 19.98 38.35
CA ALA A 678 -17.20 18.64 37.83
C ALA A 678 -17.97 17.79 38.85
N LYS A 679 -19.17 17.31 38.49
CA LYS A 679 -20.05 16.54 39.40
C LYS A 679 -20.83 15.44 38.68
N ILE A 680 -21.22 14.40 39.43
CA ILE A 680 -22.28 13.47 38.99
C ILE A 680 -23.63 14.18 39.18
N ALA A 681 -24.47 14.21 38.14
CA ALA A 681 -25.75 14.92 38.11
C ALA A 681 -26.96 14.00 38.30
N SER A 682 -26.91 12.79 37.74
CA SER A 682 -27.99 11.82 37.81
C SER A 682 -27.48 10.43 37.44
N GLY A 683 -28.31 9.41 37.61
CA GLY A 683 -28.00 8.09 37.09
C GLY A 683 -29.16 7.10 37.22
N GLY A 684 -28.86 5.83 36.96
CA GLY A 684 -29.79 4.72 37.08
C GLY A 684 -29.23 3.44 36.46
N GLY A 685 -29.95 2.33 36.62
CA GLY A 685 -29.56 1.03 36.07
C GLY A 685 -29.76 0.98 34.56
N ARG A 686 -28.80 0.39 33.82
CA ARG A 686 -28.85 0.31 32.35
C ARG A 686 -30.11 -0.32 31.76
N MET A 687 -30.78 -1.21 32.49
CA MET A 687 -32.03 -1.86 32.06
C MET A 687 -33.28 -1.09 32.50
N GLY A 688 -33.15 -0.16 33.44
CA GLY A 688 -34.26 0.65 33.94
C GLY A 688 -34.28 2.09 33.41
N VAL A 689 -33.15 2.57 32.90
CA VAL A 689 -32.91 3.97 32.52
C VAL A 689 -32.01 4.06 31.28
N THR A 690 -32.43 4.85 30.28
CA THR A 690 -31.66 5.26 29.09
C THR A 690 -31.34 4.17 28.07
N MET A 691 -30.75 3.03 28.48
CA MET A 691 -30.10 2.07 27.58
C MET A 691 -31.03 0.95 27.07
N ASP A 692 -32.20 1.33 26.57
CA ASP A 692 -33.04 0.42 25.78
C ASP A 692 -32.46 0.17 24.38
N ARG A 693 -32.94 -0.87 23.69
CA ARG A 693 -32.54 -1.19 22.32
C ARG A 693 -33.73 -1.66 21.50
N TYR A 694 -33.65 -1.43 20.20
CA TYR A 694 -34.60 -1.91 19.20
C TYR A 694 -36.02 -1.37 19.39
N GLU A 695 -36.16 -0.19 20.00
CA GLU A 695 -37.43 0.49 20.26
C GLU A 695 -38.40 -0.40 21.07
N ALA A 696 -37.85 -1.25 21.94
CA ALA A 696 -38.60 -2.26 22.66
C ALA A 696 -39.47 -1.65 23.78
N ASP A 697 -38.93 -0.66 24.49
CA ASP A 697 -39.60 0.08 25.55
C ASP A 697 -39.06 1.53 25.71
N TRP A 698 -39.69 2.45 24.99
CA TRP A 698 -39.43 3.90 25.09
C TRP A 698 -39.62 4.49 26.48
N ASN A 699 -40.28 3.79 27.42
CA ASN A 699 -40.40 4.24 28.79
C ASN A 699 -39.04 4.24 29.52
N ILE A 700 -38.13 3.33 29.16
CA ILE A 700 -36.76 3.30 29.69
C ILE A 700 -36.00 4.57 29.28
N VAL A 701 -36.11 4.96 28.01
CA VAL A 701 -35.50 6.18 27.46
C VAL A 701 -36.14 7.43 28.07
N LYS A 702 -37.47 7.42 28.22
CA LYS A 702 -38.22 8.51 28.88
C LYS A 702 -37.74 8.76 30.31
N LYS A 703 -37.58 7.72 31.13
CA LYS A 703 -37.04 7.85 32.50
C LYS A 703 -35.63 8.46 32.51
N GLY A 704 -34.81 8.07 31.54
CA GLY A 704 -33.50 8.67 31.31
C GLY A 704 -33.58 10.16 30.96
N TRP A 705 -34.48 10.51 30.03
CA TRP A 705 -34.74 11.90 29.63
C TRP A 705 -35.20 12.76 30.82
N GLU A 706 -36.17 12.28 31.59
CA GLU A 706 -36.68 12.97 32.78
C GLU A 706 -35.56 13.20 33.80
N ALA A 707 -34.74 12.19 34.09
CA ALA A 707 -33.65 12.32 35.06
C ALA A 707 -32.51 13.22 34.56
N HIS A 708 -32.06 13.03 33.31
CA HIS A 708 -30.88 13.69 32.77
C HIS A 708 -31.18 15.13 32.30
N VAL A 709 -32.26 15.32 31.55
CA VAL A 709 -32.60 16.61 30.91
C VAL A 709 -33.44 17.48 31.82
N LEU A 710 -34.44 16.90 32.50
CA LEU A 710 -35.38 17.66 33.33
C LEU A 710 -34.98 17.73 34.80
N GLY A 711 -34.10 16.83 35.26
CA GLY A 711 -33.78 16.71 36.69
C GLY A 711 -34.94 16.14 37.51
N GLU A 712 -35.83 15.39 36.86
CA GLU A 712 -37.01 14.77 37.44
C GLU A 712 -36.75 13.27 37.64
N ALA A 713 -36.74 12.82 38.89
CA ALA A 713 -36.61 11.42 39.26
C ALA A 713 -37.36 11.13 40.55
N PRO A 714 -37.83 9.89 40.77
CA PRO A 714 -38.49 9.49 42.02
C PRO A 714 -37.58 9.64 43.24
N HIS A 715 -36.26 9.52 43.05
CA HIS A 715 -35.29 9.58 44.13
C HIS A 715 -34.30 10.74 43.94
N LYS A 716 -34.08 11.50 45.01
CA LYS A 716 -33.14 12.64 45.06
C LYS A 716 -32.12 12.43 46.17
N PHE A 717 -30.85 12.66 45.87
CA PHE A 717 -29.74 12.47 46.81
C PHE A 717 -28.75 13.63 46.73
N THR A 718 -27.90 13.78 47.74
CA THR A 718 -26.82 14.77 47.74
C THR A 718 -25.51 14.24 47.15
N ASP A 719 -25.35 12.91 47.06
CA ASP A 719 -24.18 12.24 46.49
C ASP A 719 -24.55 10.89 45.85
N ALA A 720 -23.80 10.50 44.83
CA ALA A 720 -24.09 9.31 44.01
C ALA A 720 -23.79 7.99 44.74
N THR A 721 -22.76 7.99 45.59
CA THR A 721 -22.39 6.81 46.38
C THR A 721 -23.52 6.42 47.34
N THR A 722 -24.12 7.40 48.03
CA THR A 722 -25.30 7.20 48.89
C THR A 722 -26.50 6.77 48.06
N ALA A 723 -26.75 7.43 46.92
CA ALA A 723 -27.84 7.07 46.01
C ALA A 723 -27.82 5.57 45.66
N VAL A 724 -26.69 5.08 45.15
CA VAL A 724 -26.57 3.67 44.73
C VAL A 724 -26.62 2.72 45.93
N LYS A 725 -26.00 3.04 47.06
CA LYS A 725 -26.08 2.19 48.26
C LYS A 725 -27.52 2.07 48.77
N THR A 726 -28.27 3.17 48.79
CA THR A 726 -29.67 3.18 49.23
C THR A 726 -30.58 2.46 48.23
N LEU A 727 -30.44 2.70 46.92
CA LEU A 727 -31.29 2.05 45.91
C LEU A 727 -31.02 0.55 45.76
N ARG A 728 -29.80 0.09 46.08
CA ARG A 728 -29.49 -1.34 46.15
C ARG A 728 -30.04 -2.01 47.40
N ALA A 729 -30.18 -1.26 48.50
CA ALA A 729 -30.71 -1.77 49.76
C ALA A 729 -32.24 -1.88 49.66
N ASP A 730 -32.72 -3.03 49.19
CA ASP A 730 -34.13 -3.42 49.28
C ASP A 730 -34.43 -4.06 50.65
N ASP A 731 -35.66 -3.88 51.14
CA ASP A 731 -36.20 -4.55 52.34
C ASP A 731 -36.59 -6.02 52.05
N SER A 732 -36.47 -6.48 50.80
CA SER A 732 -36.61 -7.89 50.41
C SER A 732 -35.32 -8.70 50.68
N GLU A 733 -35.41 -10.04 50.70
CA GLU A 733 -34.25 -10.92 51.00
C GLU A 733 -33.05 -10.78 50.02
N LYS A 734 -33.15 -9.98 48.94
CA LYS A 734 -32.08 -9.80 47.94
C LYS A 734 -31.91 -8.33 47.54
N PRO A 735 -30.67 -7.82 47.45
CA PRO A 735 -30.39 -6.47 46.94
C PRO A 735 -30.88 -6.28 45.51
N VAL A 736 -31.32 -5.06 45.16
CA VAL A 736 -31.59 -4.69 43.77
C VAL A 736 -30.28 -4.74 42.98
N SER A 737 -30.32 -5.35 41.80
CA SER A 737 -29.14 -5.40 40.92
C SER A 737 -28.81 -4.03 40.35
N ASP A 738 -27.52 -3.78 40.13
CA ASP A 738 -27.00 -2.58 39.45
C ASP A 738 -27.65 -2.35 38.07
N GLN A 739 -28.12 -3.41 37.40
CA GLN A 739 -28.82 -3.32 36.12
C GLN A 739 -30.15 -2.56 36.21
N TRP A 740 -30.81 -2.59 37.37
CA TRP A 740 -32.23 -2.24 37.53
C TRP A 740 -32.45 -1.11 38.53
N LEU A 741 -31.41 -0.37 38.91
CA LEU A 741 -31.57 0.76 39.81
C LEU A 741 -32.53 1.79 39.23
N ASP A 742 -33.44 2.27 40.07
CA ASP A 742 -34.35 3.36 39.70
C ASP A 742 -33.56 4.62 39.30
N PRO A 743 -34.14 5.47 38.43
CA PRO A 743 -33.54 6.75 38.11
C PRO A 743 -33.40 7.62 39.37
N PHE A 744 -32.27 8.31 39.49
CA PHE A 744 -31.99 9.24 40.57
C PHE A 744 -31.35 10.53 40.08
N VAL A 745 -31.54 11.61 40.83
CA VAL A 745 -30.96 12.93 40.56
C VAL A 745 -30.18 13.41 41.78
N ILE A 746 -29.02 14.02 41.54
CA ILE A 746 -28.22 14.67 42.57
C ILE A 746 -28.67 16.12 42.71
N VAL A 747 -28.93 16.54 43.95
CA VAL A 747 -29.39 17.89 44.29
C VAL A 747 -28.39 18.62 45.19
N ASP A 748 -28.41 19.95 45.13
CA ASP A 748 -27.67 20.81 46.05
C ASP A 748 -28.35 20.93 47.42
N ALA A 749 -27.79 21.79 48.29
CA ALA A 749 -28.31 22.00 49.65
C ALA A 749 -29.72 22.62 49.65
N GLU A 750 -30.09 23.31 48.59
CA GLU A 750 -31.38 23.94 48.36
C GLU A 750 -32.39 22.98 47.71
N GLY A 751 -31.97 21.75 47.37
CA GLY A 751 -32.82 20.73 46.76
C GLY A 751 -32.98 20.88 45.24
N MET A 752 -32.18 21.73 44.60
CA MET A 752 -32.17 21.96 43.16
C MET A 752 -31.26 20.95 42.45
N PRO A 753 -31.65 20.38 41.29
CA PRO A 753 -30.79 19.48 40.54
C PRO A 753 -29.46 20.13 40.16
N VAL A 754 -28.34 19.44 40.41
CA VAL A 754 -27.01 20.04 40.22
C VAL A 754 -26.59 20.18 38.76
N GLY A 755 -27.30 19.55 37.82
CA GLY A 755 -26.91 19.50 36.40
C GLY A 755 -28.00 19.01 35.45
N THR A 756 -29.11 19.74 35.34
CA THR A 756 -30.04 19.60 34.20
C THR A 756 -29.36 20.00 32.89
N VAL A 757 -29.81 19.41 31.77
CA VAL A 757 -29.34 19.80 30.43
C VAL A 757 -30.13 21.02 29.95
N GLU A 758 -29.41 22.09 29.59
CA GLU A 758 -29.95 23.39 29.20
C GLU A 758 -29.60 23.77 27.74
N ASP A 759 -30.19 24.85 27.24
CA ASP A 759 -29.84 25.39 25.92
C ASP A 759 -28.37 25.80 25.84
N ASN A 760 -27.72 25.49 24.71
CA ASN A 760 -26.30 25.73 24.44
C ASN A 760 -25.30 24.87 25.24
N ASP A 761 -25.77 23.94 26.06
CA ASP A 761 -24.91 22.90 26.64
C ASP A 761 -24.36 21.96 25.57
N ALA A 762 -23.22 21.33 25.83
CA ALA A 762 -22.71 20.22 25.05
C ALA A 762 -23.10 18.91 25.71
N VAL A 763 -23.58 17.94 24.93
CA VAL A 763 -23.95 16.60 25.43
C VAL A 763 -23.18 15.57 24.63
N VAL A 764 -22.38 14.74 25.32
CA VAL A 764 -21.65 13.64 24.72
C VAL A 764 -22.12 12.32 25.30
N ILE A 765 -22.54 11.39 24.45
CA ILE A 765 -22.76 10.01 24.87
C ILE A 765 -21.42 9.25 24.79
N CYS A 766 -20.93 8.78 25.92
CA CYS A 766 -19.61 8.12 26.06
C CYS A 766 -19.63 6.62 25.70
N ASN A 767 -20.75 6.10 25.22
CA ASN A 767 -20.80 4.75 24.70
C ASN A 767 -20.25 4.75 23.26
N PHE A 768 -19.33 3.84 22.94
CA PHE A 768 -18.84 3.62 21.58
C PHE A 768 -19.68 2.60 20.81
N ARG A 769 -20.46 1.76 21.51
CA ARG A 769 -21.40 0.81 20.90
C ARG A 769 -22.79 1.42 20.76
N ALA A 770 -23.36 1.29 19.57
CA ALA A 770 -24.55 1.99 19.10
C ALA A 770 -25.90 1.49 19.63
N ASP A 771 -26.09 0.18 19.70
CA ASP A 771 -27.41 -0.48 19.82
C ASP A 771 -28.29 0.05 20.96
N ARG A 772 -27.68 0.49 22.07
CA ARG A 772 -28.39 0.97 23.27
C ARG A 772 -28.45 2.48 23.46
N VAL A 773 -27.98 3.24 22.47
CA VAL A 773 -27.88 4.71 22.57
C VAL A 773 -28.49 5.43 21.38
N ILE A 774 -28.91 4.69 20.34
CA ILE A 774 -29.66 5.22 19.20
C ILE A 774 -30.94 5.92 19.65
N GLU A 775 -31.73 5.33 20.54
CA GLU A 775 -33.03 5.90 20.95
C GLU A 775 -32.89 7.22 21.72
N LEU A 776 -31.91 7.29 22.65
CA LEU A 776 -31.58 8.54 23.31
C LEU A 776 -31.05 9.58 22.32
N SER A 777 -30.26 9.15 21.33
CA SER A 777 -29.75 10.03 20.27
C SER A 777 -30.90 10.61 19.42
N LYS A 778 -31.91 9.81 19.08
CA LYS A 778 -33.14 10.27 18.41
C LYS A 778 -33.86 11.32 19.26
N ALA A 779 -33.96 11.14 20.58
CA ALA A 779 -34.61 12.09 21.48
C ALA A 779 -33.91 13.47 21.49
N PHE A 780 -32.57 13.50 21.34
CA PHE A 780 -31.79 14.73 21.24
C PHE A 780 -31.81 15.38 19.84
N GLU A 781 -31.69 14.61 18.76
CA GLU A 781 -31.52 15.18 17.41
C GLU A 781 -32.83 15.43 16.66
N TYR A 782 -33.86 14.57 16.83
CA TYR A 782 -35.05 14.66 15.98
C TYR A 782 -35.97 15.80 16.42
N GLU A 783 -36.26 16.71 15.50
CA GLU A 783 -37.23 17.79 15.72
C GLU A 783 -38.64 17.23 15.91
N GLU A 784 -39.06 16.38 14.97
CA GLU A 784 -40.30 15.62 15.07
C GLU A 784 -40.06 14.33 15.88
N PHE A 785 -40.56 14.31 17.12
CA PHE A 785 -40.39 13.20 18.04
C PHE A 785 -41.74 12.86 18.70
N ALA A 786 -42.25 11.65 18.44
CA ALA A 786 -43.60 11.22 18.85
C ALA A 786 -43.61 10.08 19.89
N TYR A 787 -42.44 9.62 20.34
CA TYR A 787 -42.35 8.43 21.21
C TYR A 787 -42.68 8.72 22.69
N PHE A 788 -42.40 9.93 23.17
CA PHE A 788 -42.87 10.45 24.46
C PHE A 788 -42.83 11.98 24.50
N ASP A 789 -43.57 12.59 25.44
CA ASP A 789 -43.50 14.04 25.65
C ASP A 789 -42.18 14.43 26.34
N ARG A 790 -41.31 15.10 25.60
CA ARG A 790 -40.02 15.58 26.09
C ARG A 790 -40.15 16.68 27.15
N LYS A 791 -41.31 17.36 27.25
CA LYS A 791 -41.57 18.61 28.01
C LYS A 791 -40.67 19.78 27.63
N ARG A 792 -39.35 19.59 27.67
CA ARG A 792 -38.31 20.54 27.23
C ARG A 792 -37.35 19.83 26.29
N TRP A 793 -37.10 20.44 25.13
CA TRP A 793 -36.10 19.99 24.16
C TRP A 793 -35.01 21.04 24.00
N PRO A 794 -33.93 20.97 24.82
CA PRO A 794 -32.88 21.98 24.80
C PRO A 794 -32.07 21.93 23.50
N LYS A 795 -31.71 23.10 22.97
CA LYS A 795 -30.86 23.25 21.78
C LYS A 795 -29.39 23.05 22.16
N THR A 796 -28.98 21.79 22.26
CA THR A 796 -27.64 21.39 22.68
C THR A 796 -26.71 21.14 21.49
N ARG A 797 -25.40 21.16 21.76
CA ARG A 797 -24.37 20.58 20.89
C ARG A 797 -24.22 19.10 21.22
N PHE A 798 -25.10 18.28 20.64
CA PHE A 798 -25.11 16.83 20.85
C PHE A 798 -24.07 16.12 19.98
N ALA A 799 -23.32 15.20 20.58
CA ALA A 799 -22.38 14.33 19.88
C ALA A 799 -22.31 12.93 20.51
N GLY A 800 -21.99 11.92 19.71
CA GLY A 800 -21.62 10.59 20.19
C GLY A 800 -20.12 10.47 20.41
N LEU A 801 -19.68 9.47 21.17
CA LEU A 801 -18.27 9.10 21.18
C LEU A 801 -17.83 8.60 19.80
N MET A 802 -18.71 7.83 19.14
CA MET A 802 -18.62 7.39 17.75
C MET A 802 -19.96 7.65 17.05
N GLN A 803 -20.00 7.47 15.72
CA GLN A 803 -21.27 7.40 15.00
C GLN A 803 -21.97 6.08 15.34
N TYR A 804 -23.28 6.12 15.60
CA TYR A 804 -24.04 4.95 16.04
C TYR A 804 -24.77 4.27 14.89
N ASP A 805 -25.23 5.06 13.94
CA ASP A 805 -25.93 4.58 12.77
C ASP A 805 -25.46 5.40 11.57
N GLY A 806 -24.73 4.73 10.66
CA GLY A 806 -24.19 5.37 9.45
C GLY A 806 -25.28 5.75 8.45
N ASP A 807 -26.38 5.00 8.42
CA ASP A 807 -27.49 5.18 7.47
C ASP A 807 -28.38 6.35 7.89
N LEU A 808 -28.75 6.37 9.17
CA LEU A 808 -29.47 7.48 9.78
C LEU A 808 -28.56 8.70 10.01
N LYS A 809 -27.25 8.54 9.83
CA LYS A 809 -26.20 9.52 10.19
C LYS A 809 -26.37 10.02 11.63
N LEU A 810 -26.62 9.09 12.54
CA LEU A 810 -26.98 9.39 13.92
C LEU A 810 -25.85 8.92 14.86
N PRO A 811 -25.39 9.75 15.81
CA PRO A 811 -25.55 11.20 15.82
C PRO A 811 -24.86 11.83 14.62
N THR A 812 -25.35 13.02 14.27
CA THR A 812 -24.79 13.84 13.20
C THR A 812 -23.33 14.21 13.50
N ASN A 813 -22.99 14.39 14.78
CA ASN A 813 -21.64 14.73 15.24
C ASN A 813 -21.09 13.64 16.16
N PHE A 814 -19.80 13.35 16.07
CA PHE A 814 -19.14 12.34 16.90
C PHE A 814 -17.66 12.67 17.13
N LEU A 815 -17.12 12.26 18.28
CA LEU A 815 -15.76 12.64 18.70
C LEU A 815 -14.66 11.82 18.02
N VAL A 816 -14.90 10.52 17.83
CA VAL A 816 -13.95 9.60 17.19
C VAL A 816 -14.55 9.17 15.86
N PRO A 817 -13.97 9.61 14.72
CA PRO A 817 -14.40 9.15 13.42
C PRO A 817 -14.03 7.68 13.22
N PRO A 818 -14.79 6.93 12.40
CA PRO A 818 -14.39 5.60 12.02
C PRO A 818 -13.05 5.68 11.25
N PRO A 819 -12.15 4.69 11.39
CA PRO A 819 -10.77 4.80 10.91
C PRO A 819 -10.74 4.90 9.40
N ALA A 820 -9.94 5.83 8.86
CA ALA A 820 -9.67 5.85 7.43
C ALA A 820 -8.77 4.66 7.07
N ILE A 821 -9.31 3.69 6.33
CA ILE A 821 -8.57 2.48 5.97
C ILE A 821 -7.80 2.74 4.67
N SER A 822 -6.49 2.52 4.70
CA SER A 822 -5.63 2.62 3.53
C SER A 822 -5.38 1.26 2.88
N GLY A 823 -5.07 1.27 1.58
CA GLY A 823 -4.76 0.05 0.83
C GLY A 823 -5.99 -0.77 0.51
N THR A 824 -7.16 -0.13 0.37
CA THR A 824 -8.40 -0.77 -0.03
C THR A 824 -8.34 -1.22 -1.49
N SER A 825 -9.23 -2.13 -1.87
CA SER A 825 -9.40 -2.57 -3.26
C SER A 825 -9.72 -1.39 -4.18
N GLY A 826 -10.62 -0.47 -3.77
CA GLY A 826 -10.93 0.75 -4.53
C GLY A 826 -9.69 1.62 -4.78
N GLU A 827 -8.89 1.87 -3.73
CA GLU A 827 -7.64 2.63 -3.85
C GLU A 827 -6.63 1.94 -4.78
N PHE A 828 -6.54 0.60 -4.70
CA PHE A 828 -5.70 -0.19 -5.59
C PHE A 828 -6.15 -0.04 -7.05
N LEU A 829 -7.43 -0.19 -7.34
CA LEU A 829 -7.97 -0.10 -8.71
C LEU A 829 -7.71 1.29 -9.32
N ALA A 830 -8.02 2.35 -8.58
CA ALA A 830 -7.81 3.73 -9.02
C ALA A 830 -6.32 4.05 -9.27
N LYS A 831 -5.42 3.67 -8.35
CA LYS A 831 -3.97 3.83 -8.53
C LYS A 831 -3.43 3.07 -9.73
N ASN A 832 -4.05 1.93 -10.04
CA ASN A 832 -3.70 1.11 -11.18
C ASN A 832 -4.47 1.48 -12.44
N GLY A 833 -5.17 2.62 -12.52
CA GLY A 833 -5.78 3.08 -13.76
C GLY A 833 -6.95 2.22 -14.26
N LEU A 834 -7.63 1.49 -13.36
CA LEU A 834 -8.73 0.58 -13.69
C LEU A 834 -10.06 1.28 -13.49
N ARG A 835 -10.98 1.07 -14.44
CA ARG A 835 -12.26 1.75 -14.46
C ARG A 835 -13.29 0.95 -13.68
N THR A 836 -13.98 1.59 -12.73
CA THR A 836 -14.94 0.93 -11.86
C THR A 836 -16.31 1.59 -11.94
N PHE A 837 -17.33 0.79 -12.17
CA PHE A 837 -18.73 1.18 -12.02
C PHE A 837 -19.25 0.70 -10.67
N VAL A 838 -19.96 1.55 -9.95
CA VAL A 838 -20.56 1.24 -8.65
C VAL A 838 -22.03 1.65 -8.67
N CYS A 839 -22.93 0.75 -8.31
CA CYS A 839 -24.37 1.04 -8.27
C CYS A 839 -25.06 0.40 -7.07
N SER A 840 -25.90 1.18 -6.41
CA SER A 840 -26.90 0.68 -5.45
C SER A 840 -27.97 1.75 -5.29
N GLU A 841 -28.99 1.44 -4.49
CA GLU A 841 -30.00 2.42 -4.10
C GLU A 841 -29.59 3.22 -2.86
N THR A 842 -30.28 4.33 -2.57
CA THR A 842 -29.94 5.27 -1.49
C THR A 842 -29.59 4.59 -0.17
N GLN A 843 -30.33 3.55 0.23
CA GLN A 843 -30.09 2.83 1.50
C GLN A 843 -28.70 2.17 1.58
N LYS A 844 -28.15 1.66 0.45
CA LYS A 844 -26.86 0.96 0.44
C LYS A 844 -25.80 1.63 -0.46
N PHE A 845 -26.08 2.83 -0.97
CA PHE A 845 -25.14 3.60 -1.79
C PHE A 845 -23.87 3.99 -1.02
N GLY A 846 -24.01 4.48 0.22
CA GLY A 846 -22.89 4.76 1.13
C GLY A 846 -22.04 3.52 1.41
N HIS A 847 -22.67 2.35 1.50
CA HIS A 847 -21.99 1.09 1.73
C HIS A 847 -21.06 0.70 0.59
N VAL A 848 -21.53 0.73 -0.65
CA VAL A 848 -20.70 0.35 -1.81
C VAL A 848 -19.69 1.43 -2.23
N THR A 849 -19.76 2.62 -1.64
CA THR A 849 -18.85 3.75 -1.88
C THR A 849 -18.00 4.06 -0.65
N PHE A 850 -18.54 4.78 0.33
CA PHE A 850 -17.85 5.25 1.54
C PHE A 850 -17.23 4.11 2.37
N PHE A 851 -18.02 3.13 2.80
CA PHE A 851 -17.54 2.02 3.63
C PHE A 851 -16.61 1.09 2.83
N TRP A 852 -16.99 0.73 1.59
CA TRP A 852 -16.11 -0.04 0.70
C TRP A 852 -14.73 0.60 0.49
N ASN A 853 -14.68 1.93 0.42
CA ASN A 853 -13.45 2.68 0.22
C ASN A 853 -12.70 2.99 1.53
N GLY A 854 -13.10 2.36 2.64
CA GLY A 854 -12.40 2.47 3.91
C GLY A 854 -12.74 3.75 4.66
N ASN A 855 -14.04 4.05 4.75
CA ASN A 855 -14.58 5.26 5.37
C ASN A 855 -14.09 6.55 4.69
N ARG A 856 -13.97 6.51 3.36
CA ARG A 856 -13.52 7.65 2.54
C ARG A 856 -14.63 8.09 1.61
N SER A 857 -15.07 9.33 1.80
CA SER A 857 -16.06 9.96 0.92
C SER A 857 -15.42 10.44 -0.38
N GLY A 858 -16.18 10.40 -1.47
CA GLY A 858 -15.74 10.85 -2.78
C GLY A 858 -14.92 9.80 -3.53
N TYR A 859 -14.44 10.20 -4.71
CA TYR A 859 -13.70 9.35 -5.62
C TYR A 859 -12.20 9.32 -5.24
N PHE A 860 -11.55 8.18 -5.40
CA PHE A 860 -10.08 8.14 -5.46
C PHE A 860 -9.58 8.78 -6.76
N ASN A 861 -10.30 8.56 -7.87
CA ASN A 861 -10.07 9.22 -9.15
C ASN A 861 -11.38 9.32 -9.97
N GLU A 862 -11.91 10.54 -10.09
CA GLU A 862 -13.15 10.84 -10.81
C GLU A 862 -13.14 10.39 -12.29
N ALA A 863 -11.97 10.30 -12.93
CA ALA A 863 -11.87 9.87 -14.32
C ALA A 863 -11.99 8.34 -14.51
N LEU A 864 -11.85 7.58 -13.42
CA LEU A 864 -11.83 6.11 -13.44
C LEU A 864 -13.02 5.49 -12.73
N GLU A 865 -13.64 6.22 -11.82
CA GLU A 865 -14.75 5.72 -11.01
C GLU A 865 -16.06 6.38 -11.43
N THR A 866 -17.12 5.59 -11.57
CA THR A 866 -18.47 6.08 -11.88
C THR A 866 -19.44 5.50 -10.85
N TYR A 867 -20.03 6.37 -10.04
CA TYR A 867 -21.01 5.97 -9.03
C TYR A 867 -22.42 6.35 -9.51
N VAL A 868 -23.34 5.39 -9.40
CA VAL A 868 -24.76 5.57 -9.73
C VAL A 868 -25.57 5.28 -8.47
N GLU A 869 -26.23 6.31 -7.95
CA GLU A 869 -27.22 6.18 -6.89
C GLU A 869 -28.61 6.13 -7.51
N ILE A 870 -29.39 5.11 -7.15
CA ILE A 870 -30.80 5.01 -7.51
C ILE A 870 -31.64 5.42 -6.29
N GLU A 871 -32.50 6.43 -6.44
CA GLU A 871 -33.29 6.90 -5.29
C GLU A 871 -34.22 5.81 -4.77
N SER A 872 -34.08 5.44 -3.48
CA SER A 872 -34.94 4.45 -2.83
C SER A 872 -36.37 4.97 -2.63
N ASP A 873 -37.32 4.04 -2.51
CA ASP A 873 -38.69 4.39 -2.15
C ASP A 873 -38.77 4.90 -0.69
N LYS A 874 -39.62 5.90 -0.45
CA LYS A 874 -39.81 6.51 0.88
C LYS A 874 -41.04 5.92 1.57
N VAL A 875 -41.07 4.59 1.70
CA VAL A 875 -42.14 3.80 2.33
C VAL A 875 -41.52 2.68 3.18
N PRO A 876 -42.25 2.11 4.15
CA PRO A 876 -41.85 0.84 4.75
C PRO A 876 -41.61 -0.23 3.67
N PHE A 877 -40.43 -0.82 3.65
CA PHE A 877 -40.01 -1.66 2.51
C PHE A 877 -40.79 -2.97 2.38
N ASN A 878 -41.49 -3.43 3.42
CA ASN A 878 -42.41 -4.57 3.30
C ASN A 878 -43.65 -4.27 2.43
N GLU A 879 -44.04 -3.00 2.28
CA GLU A 879 -45.13 -2.61 1.38
C GLU A 879 -44.71 -2.63 -0.10
N LEU A 880 -43.43 -2.35 -0.37
CA LEU A 880 -42.80 -2.40 -1.70
C LEU A 880 -41.49 -3.22 -1.65
N PRO A 881 -41.57 -4.56 -1.48
CA PRO A 881 -40.42 -5.42 -1.26
C PRO A 881 -39.47 -5.49 -2.47
N ASP A 882 -39.97 -5.12 -3.65
CA ASP A 882 -39.17 -5.05 -4.89
C ASP A 882 -38.10 -3.94 -4.84
N MET A 883 -38.32 -2.91 -4.02
CA MET A 883 -37.48 -1.72 -3.88
C MET A 883 -36.95 -1.26 -5.26
N LYS A 884 -35.64 -1.07 -5.41
CA LYS A 884 -35.01 -0.71 -6.68
C LYS A 884 -34.22 -1.84 -7.33
N ALA A 885 -34.45 -3.10 -6.96
CA ALA A 885 -33.71 -4.24 -7.50
C ALA A 885 -33.71 -4.29 -9.04
N ARG A 886 -34.86 -4.06 -9.69
CA ARG A 886 -34.92 -4.04 -11.16
C ARG A 886 -34.12 -2.92 -11.79
N ALA A 887 -34.17 -1.71 -11.22
CA ALA A 887 -33.42 -0.57 -11.73
C ALA A 887 -31.90 -0.77 -11.57
N ILE A 888 -31.47 -1.32 -10.43
CA ILE A 888 -30.08 -1.69 -10.17
C ILE A 888 -29.60 -2.77 -11.16
N CYS A 889 -30.42 -3.80 -11.41
CA CYS A 889 -30.12 -4.86 -12.37
C CYS A 889 -29.91 -4.30 -13.79
N GLU A 890 -30.81 -3.45 -14.27
CA GLU A 890 -30.68 -2.82 -15.60
C GLU A 890 -29.41 -1.96 -15.71
N ALA A 891 -29.13 -1.12 -14.70
CA ALA A 891 -27.92 -0.30 -14.66
C ALA A 891 -26.65 -1.17 -14.69
N GLY A 892 -26.65 -2.28 -13.96
CA GLY A 892 -25.58 -3.28 -13.97
C GLY A 892 -25.36 -3.94 -15.33
N LYS A 893 -26.45 -4.37 -15.98
CA LYS A 893 -26.39 -4.97 -17.33
C LYS A 893 -25.87 -3.99 -18.36
N GLU A 894 -26.31 -2.74 -18.32
CA GLU A 894 -25.81 -1.68 -19.20
C GLU A 894 -24.30 -1.44 -18.98
N ALA A 895 -23.86 -1.33 -17.73
CA ALA A 895 -22.46 -1.14 -17.40
C ALA A 895 -21.58 -2.29 -17.92
N LEU A 896 -22.01 -3.55 -17.72
CA LEU A 896 -21.31 -4.75 -18.20
C LEU A 896 -21.18 -4.76 -19.73
N ARG A 897 -22.27 -4.49 -20.46
CA ARG A 897 -22.28 -4.47 -21.94
C ARG A 897 -21.50 -3.32 -22.55
N SER A 898 -21.31 -2.23 -21.81
CA SER A 898 -20.67 -1.02 -22.34
C SER A 898 -19.19 -1.19 -22.71
N GLY A 899 -18.48 -2.16 -22.14
CA GLY A 899 -17.02 -2.31 -22.28
C GLY A 899 -16.19 -1.14 -21.68
N ARG A 900 -16.84 -0.21 -20.97
CA ARG A 900 -16.18 0.98 -20.38
C ARG A 900 -15.53 0.70 -19.03
N PHE A 901 -15.86 -0.40 -18.38
CA PHE A 901 -15.45 -0.69 -17.01
C PHE A 901 -14.66 -2.00 -16.93
N ASP A 902 -13.64 -2.03 -16.09
CA ASP A 902 -12.87 -3.24 -15.74
C ASP A 902 -13.54 -3.97 -14.56
N GLN A 903 -14.22 -3.25 -13.66
CA GLN A 903 -15.03 -3.80 -12.57
C GLN A 903 -16.43 -3.16 -12.56
N VAL A 904 -17.44 -3.99 -12.29
CA VAL A 904 -18.82 -3.56 -12.00
C VAL A 904 -19.17 -4.06 -10.60
N ARG A 905 -19.44 -3.14 -9.66
CA ARG A 905 -19.79 -3.46 -8.27
C ARG A 905 -21.22 -3.04 -7.98
N ILE A 906 -22.02 -3.97 -7.46
CA ILE A 906 -23.45 -3.78 -7.24
C ILE A 906 -23.86 -4.32 -5.87
N ASN A 907 -24.74 -3.61 -5.17
CA ASN A 907 -25.42 -4.11 -3.97
C ASN A 907 -26.94 -4.07 -4.16
N PHE A 908 -27.60 -5.19 -3.84
CA PHE A 908 -29.04 -5.29 -3.68
C PHE A 908 -29.41 -5.22 -2.20
N ALA A 909 -30.11 -4.15 -1.81
CA ALA A 909 -30.47 -3.88 -0.42
C ALA A 909 -31.64 -4.73 0.11
N ASN A 910 -32.40 -5.37 -0.79
CA ASN A 910 -33.73 -5.89 -0.46
C ASN A 910 -33.76 -6.91 0.70
N PRO A 911 -32.94 -7.98 0.71
CA PRO A 911 -33.08 -9.01 1.74
C PRO A 911 -32.85 -8.45 3.15
N ASP A 912 -31.93 -7.50 3.30
CA ASP A 912 -31.68 -6.81 4.55
C ASP A 912 -32.80 -5.82 4.94
N MET A 913 -33.09 -4.86 4.06
CA MET A 913 -34.03 -3.78 4.36
C MET A 913 -35.47 -4.28 4.57
N VAL A 914 -35.88 -5.31 3.83
CA VAL A 914 -37.18 -5.98 4.03
C VAL A 914 -37.11 -6.94 5.22
N GLY A 915 -35.98 -7.62 5.44
CA GLY A 915 -35.75 -8.48 6.59
C GLY A 915 -35.93 -7.76 7.94
N HIS A 916 -35.46 -6.51 8.02
CA HIS A 916 -35.65 -5.64 9.19
C HIS A 916 -37.11 -5.36 9.57
N THR A 917 -38.06 -5.55 8.64
CA THR A 917 -39.49 -5.39 8.94
C THR A 917 -40.09 -6.57 9.70
N GLY A 918 -39.41 -7.73 9.70
CA GLY A 918 -39.94 -8.98 10.26
C GLY A 918 -41.06 -9.62 9.43
N ASP A 919 -41.38 -9.09 8.24
CA ASP A 919 -42.40 -9.63 7.34
C ASP A 919 -41.81 -10.76 6.47
N LEU A 920 -42.05 -12.00 6.89
CA LEU A 920 -41.56 -13.20 6.21
C LEU A 920 -42.04 -13.29 4.75
N ALA A 921 -43.29 -12.92 4.46
CA ALA A 921 -43.85 -13.07 3.12
C ALA A 921 -43.24 -12.03 2.16
N ALA A 922 -43.13 -10.78 2.60
CA ALA A 922 -42.47 -9.72 1.84
C ALA A 922 -40.98 -10.06 1.60
N THR A 923 -40.28 -10.54 2.63
CA THR A 923 -38.86 -10.92 2.55
C THR A 923 -38.64 -12.10 1.59
N THR A 924 -39.51 -13.11 1.64
CA THR A 924 -39.47 -14.25 0.72
C THR A 924 -39.66 -13.79 -0.73
N SER A 925 -40.59 -12.86 -0.97
CA SER A 925 -40.84 -12.29 -2.29
C SER A 925 -39.63 -11.52 -2.83
N CYS A 926 -39.00 -10.67 -2.01
CA CYS A 926 -37.84 -9.90 -2.47
C CYS A 926 -36.62 -10.80 -2.73
N CYS A 927 -36.40 -11.84 -1.93
CA CYS A 927 -35.32 -12.81 -2.17
C CYS A 927 -35.46 -13.50 -3.54
N ALA A 928 -36.67 -13.89 -3.94
CA ALA A 928 -36.93 -14.48 -5.26
C ALA A 928 -36.68 -13.48 -6.42
N LEU A 929 -37.03 -12.20 -6.22
CA LEU A 929 -36.74 -11.16 -7.20
C LEU A 929 -35.24 -10.90 -7.36
N VAL A 930 -34.51 -10.83 -6.23
CA VAL A 930 -33.06 -10.63 -6.22
C VAL A 930 -32.33 -11.80 -6.90
N ASP A 931 -32.75 -13.04 -6.67
CA ASP A 931 -32.22 -14.22 -7.39
C ASP A 931 -32.43 -14.12 -8.91
N THR A 932 -33.61 -13.64 -9.33
CA THR A 932 -33.90 -13.38 -10.75
C THR A 932 -32.97 -12.30 -11.33
N CYS A 933 -32.77 -11.19 -10.60
CA CYS A 933 -31.86 -10.12 -11.02
C CYS A 933 -30.40 -10.58 -11.08
N LEU A 934 -29.97 -11.42 -10.13
CA LEU A 934 -28.65 -12.03 -10.14
C LEU A 934 -28.48 -12.88 -11.41
N LYS A 935 -29.45 -13.76 -11.72
CA LYS A 935 -29.42 -14.60 -12.91
C LYS A 935 -29.19 -13.78 -14.19
N GLU A 936 -29.98 -12.72 -14.37
CA GLU A 936 -29.87 -11.85 -15.55
C GLU A 936 -28.51 -11.14 -15.63
N LEU A 937 -27.92 -10.74 -14.51
CA LEU A 937 -26.57 -10.18 -14.48
C LEU A 937 -25.52 -11.22 -14.88
N LEU A 938 -25.63 -12.46 -14.37
CA LEU A 938 -24.69 -13.54 -14.68
C LEU A 938 -24.75 -13.95 -16.16
N GLU A 939 -25.95 -13.99 -16.75
CA GLU A 939 -26.11 -14.23 -18.20
C GLU A 939 -25.39 -13.16 -19.04
N VAL A 940 -25.42 -11.89 -18.61
CA VAL A 940 -24.66 -10.82 -19.28
C VAL A 940 -23.16 -10.94 -19.04
N VAL A 941 -22.72 -11.35 -17.84
CA VAL A 941 -21.30 -11.63 -17.58
C VAL A 941 -20.77 -12.69 -18.54
N ASP A 942 -21.55 -13.75 -18.80
CA ASP A 942 -21.20 -14.79 -19.77
C ASP A 942 -21.18 -14.24 -21.21
N GLU A 943 -22.17 -13.42 -21.59
CA GLU A 943 -22.25 -12.76 -22.90
C GLU A 943 -20.98 -11.96 -23.23
N VAL A 944 -20.44 -11.21 -22.25
CA VAL A 944 -19.28 -10.34 -22.42
C VAL A 944 -17.94 -11.04 -22.11
N ASN A 945 -17.93 -12.36 -21.95
CA ASN A 945 -16.76 -13.14 -21.57
C ASN A 945 -16.07 -12.61 -20.29
N GLY A 946 -16.88 -12.16 -19.34
CA GLY A 946 -16.47 -11.62 -18.04
C GLY A 946 -16.31 -12.69 -16.96
N ARG A 947 -16.07 -12.24 -15.73
CA ARG A 947 -16.04 -13.09 -14.53
C ARG A 947 -16.94 -12.47 -13.47
N PHE A 948 -17.40 -13.27 -12.52
CA PHE A 948 -18.14 -12.75 -11.37
C PHE A 948 -17.64 -13.32 -10.05
N LEU A 949 -17.85 -12.53 -9.00
CA LEU A 949 -17.94 -12.96 -7.63
C LEU A 949 -19.27 -12.46 -7.07
N PHE A 950 -20.05 -13.37 -6.49
CA PHE A 950 -21.23 -12.99 -5.71
C PHE A 950 -21.01 -13.36 -4.25
N THR A 951 -21.49 -12.52 -3.33
CA THR A 951 -21.44 -12.75 -1.88
C THR A 951 -22.50 -11.91 -1.13
N SER A 952 -22.46 -11.92 0.20
CA SER A 952 -23.20 -11.03 1.10
C SER A 952 -22.23 -10.41 2.12
N ASP A 953 -22.66 -9.32 2.75
CA ASP A 953 -21.96 -8.63 3.84
C ASP A 953 -22.29 -9.21 5.22
N HIS A 954 -23.51 -9.70 5.44
CA HIS A 954 -23.94 -10.45 6.62
C HIS A 954 -25.24 -11.26 6.36
N GLY A 955 -25.81 -11.86 7.41
CA GLY A 955 -27.14 -12.49 7.37
C GLY A 955 -28.23 -11.60 7.97
N ASN A 956 -29.46 -11.78 7.50
CA ASN A 956 -30.71 -11.17 7.98
C ASN A 956 -31.91 -12.04 7.55
N ALA A 957 -32.20 -12.08 6.25
CA ALA A 957 -33.34 -12.81 5.67
C ALA A 957 -33.29 -14.34 5.83
N ASP A 958 -32.16 -14.86 6.32
CA ASP A 958 -31.96 -16.28 6.60
C ASP A 958 -32.66 -16.77 7.88
N ASP A 959 -33.12 -15.87 8.75
CA ASP A 959 -33.94 -16.24 9.93
C ASP A 959 -34.87 -15.10 10.34
N MET A 960 -36.17 -15.28 10.14
CA MET A 960 -37.17 -14.24 10.41
C MET A 960 -37.82 -14.36 11.79
N VAL A 961 -37.33 -15.26 12.65
CA VAL A 961 -37.85 -15.51 14.01
C VAL A 961 -36.75 -15.61 15.05
N GLN A 962 -37.07 -15.20 16.29
CA GLN A 962 -36.13 -15.35 17.40
C GLN A 962 -36.06 -16.81 17.84
N ARG A 963 -34.86 -17.31 18.12
CA ARG A 963 -34.64 -18.73 18.48
C ARG A 963 -33.97 -18.93 19.83
N GLN A 964 -34.27 -20.06 20.44
CA GLN A 964 -33.56 -20.54 21.63
C GLN A 964 -32.14 -21.01 21.26
N LYS A 965 -31.12 -20.52 21.97
CA LYS A 965 -29.69 -20.77 21.65
C LYS A 965 -29.28 -22.25 21.51
N LYS A 966 -29.91 -23.17 22.27
CA LYS A 966 -29.51 -24.59 22.28
C LYS A 966 -30.33 -25.48 21.36
N THR A 967 -31.63 -25.22 21.28
CA THR A 967 -32.59 -26.07 20.55
C THR A 967 -32.86 -25.55 19.15
N LEU A 968 -32.52 -24.28 18.86
CA LEU A 968 -32.84 -23.56 17.63
C LEU A 968 -34.35 -23.50 17.33
N ALA A 969 -35.18 -23.81 18.32
CA ALA A 969 -36.63 -23.71 18.22
C ALA A 969 -37.06 -22.23 18.28
N PRO A 970 -38.07 -21.82 17.51
CA PRO A 970 -38.65 -20.48 17.60
C PRO A 970 -39.14 -20.18 19.02
N ILE A 971 -38.90 -18.95 19.47
CA ILE A 971 -39.47 -18.41 20.70
C ILE A 971 -40.89 -17.95 20.38
N LEU A 972 -41.85 -18.37 21.18
CA LEU A 972 -43.26 -18.04 21.00
C LEU A 972 -43.68 -16.92 21.97
N ASP A 973 -44.58 -16.06 21.50
CA ASP A 973 -45.25 -15.04 22.31
C ASP A 973 -46.35 -15.65 23.20
N GLU A 974 -47.02 -14.80 23.99
CA GLU A 974 -48.11 -15.20 24.88
C GLU A 974 -49.31 -15.84 24.14
N ASN A 975 -49.44 -15.59 22.83
CA ASN A 975 -50.48 -16.12 21.96
C ASN A 975 -50.05 -17.39 21.21
N GLY A 976 -48.84 -17.90 21.46
CA GLY A 976 -48.27 -19.07 20.80
C GLY A 976 -47.77 -18.81 19.37
N LYS A 977 -47.58 -17.55 18.96
CA LYS A 977 -47.00 -17.18 17.66
C LYS A 977 -45.48 -16.96 17.78
N PRO A 978 -44.68 -17.32 16.77
CA PRO A 978 -43.25 -17.01 16.76
C PRO A 978 -43.00 -15.50 16.87
N VAL A 979 -42.04 -15.13 17.71
CA VAL A 979 -41.58 -13.74 17.83
C VAL A 979 -40.70 -13.42 16.64
N SER A 980 -41.06 -12.40 15.86
CA SER A 980 -40.28 -11.97 14.70
C SER A 980 -38.86 -11.53 15.09
N LEU A 981 -37.89 -11.90 14.26
CA LEU A 981 -36.53 -11.36 14.30
C LEU A 981 -36.44 -10.25 13.27
N THR A 982 -36.03 -9.07 13.72
CA THR A 982 -35.83 -7.87 12.88
C THR A 982 -34.37 -7.43 12.85
N SER A 983 -33.46 -8.19 13.47
CA SER A 983 -32.03 -7.91 13.50
C SER A 983 -31.27 -8.85 12.57
N HIS A 984 -30.00 -8.53 12.32
CA HIS A 984 -29.09 -9.42 11.61
C HIS A 984 -28.87 -10.75 12.36
N THR A 985 -28.28 -11.71 11.65
CA THR A 985 -27.99 -13.05 12.17
C THR A 985 -26.48 -13.30 12.32
N LEU A 986 -26.13 -14.41 12.95
CA LEU A 986 -24.75 -14.93 13.02
C LEU A 986 -24.45 -15.90 11.86
N ALA A 987 -25.30 -15.98 10.85
CA ALA A 987 -25.10 -16.90 9.74
C ALA A 987 -23.82 -16.55 8.97
N PRO A 988 -23.05 -17.56 8.51
CA PRO A 988 -22.03 -17.33 7.50
C PRO A 988 -22.69 -16.91 6.18
N VAL A 989 -21.95 -16.29 5.29
CA VAL A 989 -22.46 -15.82 4.00
C VAL A 989 -21.90 -16.64 2.83
N PRO A 990 -22.65 -16.79 1.73
CA PRO A 990 -22.17 -17.51 0.57
C PRO A 990 -21.11 -16.70 -0.20
N VAL A 991 -20.21 -17.41 -0.88
CA VAL A 991 -19.34 -16.87 -1.92
C VAL A 991 -19.41 -17.83 -3.09
N ALA A 992 -19.71 -17.32 -4.28
CA ALA A 992 -19.43 -18.07 -5.50
C ALA A 992 -18.72 -17.25 -6.58
N VAL A 993 -17.95 -17.97 -7.38
CA VAL A 993 -17.16 -17.40 -8.49
C VAL A 993 -17.47 -18.14 -9.79
N GLY A 994 -17.56 -17.40 -10.89
CA GLY A 994 -17.89 -17.99 -12.20
C GLY A 994 -17.69 -17.02 -13.36
N GLY A 995 -18.37 -17.31 -14.47
CA GLY A 995 -18.34 -16.53 -15.71
C GLY A 995 -17.55 -17.22 -16.83
N ALA A 996 -17.96 -17.02 -18.08
CA ALA A 996 -17.33 -17.58 -19.27
C ALA A 996 -15.83 -17.23 -19.39
N GLY A 997 -15.42 -16.07 -18.88
CA GLY A 997 -14.02 -15.62 -18.88
C GLY A 997 -13.13 -16.27 -17.81
N LEU A 998 -13.68 -17.14 -16.96
CA LEU A 998 -12.95 -17.78 -15.87
C LEU A 998 -12.16 -19.00 -16.35
N PRO A 999 -10.84 -19.09 -16.08
CA PRO A 999 -10.04 -20.22 -16.55
C PRO A 999 -10.55 -21.58 -16.04
N ALA A 1000 -10.44 -22.58 -16.91
CA ALA A 1000 -10.78 -23.96 -16.59
C ALA A 1000 -9.87 -24.48 -15.47
N GLY A 1001 -10.46 -25.15 -14.48
CA GLY A 1001 -9.73 -25.76 -13.37
C GLY A 1001 -9.54 -24.89 -12.12
N LEU A 1002 -9.79 -23.58 -12.21
CA LEU A 1002 -9.78 -22.71 -11.04
C LEU A 1002 -10.87 -23.14 -10.04
N LYS A 1003 -10.56 -23.12 -8.75
CA LYS A 1003 -11.50 -23.51 -7.69
C LYS A 1003 -11.36 -22.57 -6.49
N LEU A 1004 -12.35 -22.59 -5.61
CA LEU A 1004 -12.20 -22.04 -4.27
C LEU A 1004 -11.40 -23.01 -3.40
N ARG A 1005 -10.56 -22.44 -2.53
CA ARG A 1005 -9.62 -23.15 -1.64
C ARG A 1005 -10.32 -23.79 -0.45
N ASP A 1006 -10.05 -25.06 -0.19
CA ASP A 1006 -10.57 -25.75 1.00
C ASP A 1006 -9.66 -25.61 2.23
N ASP A 1007 -8.43 -25.13 2.05
CA ASP A 1007 -7.42 -25.00 3.12
C ASP A 1007 -7.54 -23.71 3.93
N LEU A 1008 -8.63 -22.95 3.75
CA LEU A 1008 -8.95 -21.72 4.50
C LEU A 1008 -10.27 -21.89 5.28
N PRO A 1009 -10.35 -22.72 6.33
CA PRO A 1009 -11.61 -23.02 7.02
C PRO A 1009 -12.20 -21.82 7.79
N LYS A 1010 -11.38 -20.80 8.08
CA LYS A 1010 -11.78 -19.55 8.77
C LYS A 1010 -11.79 -18.34 7.84
N ALA A 1011 -11.96 -18.54 6.54
CA ALA A 1011 -12.09 -17.43 5.60
C ALA A 1011 -13.28 -16.54 6.00
N GLY A 1012 -13.08 -15.23 5.97
CA GLY A 1012 -14.09 -14.21 6.25
C GLY A 1012 -14.21 -13.20 5.11
N LEU A 1013 -15.00 -12.14 5.32
CA LEU A 1013 -15.22 -11.09 4.31
C LEU A 1013 -13.92 -10.44 3.81
N ALA A 1014 -12.93 -10.29 4.68
CA ALA A 1014 -11.62 -9.73 4.35
C ALA A 1014 -10.86 -10.51 3.25
N ASN A 1015 -11.18 -11.79 3.02
CA ASN A 1015 -10.57 -12.57 1.94
C ASN A 1015 -11.13 -12.21 0.54
N VAL A 1016 -12.27 -11.51 0.47
CA VAL A 1016 -12.95 -11.21 -0.80
C VAL A 1016 -12.16 -10.22 -1.64
N ALA A 1017 -11.59 -9.15 -1.05
CA ALA A 1017 -10.82 -8.16 -1.81
C ALA A 1017 -9.68 -8.78 -2.63
N ALA A 1018 -8.85 -9.62 -2.00
CA ALA A 1018 -7.77 -10.33 -2.67
C ALA A 1018 -8.29 -11.31 -3.74
N THR A 1019 -9.43 -11.95 -3.48
CA THR A 1019 -10.09 -12.85 -4.42
C THR A 1019 -10.55 -12.08 -5.68
N VAL A 1020 -11.15 -10.90 -5.51
CA VAL A 1020 -11.57 -10.03 -6.61
C VAL A 1020 -10.38 -9.53 -7.43
N LEU A 1021 -9.30 -9.07 -6.78
CA LEU A 1021 -8.09 -8.62 -7.49
C LEU A 1021 -7.47 -9.76 -8.34
N ASN A 1022 -7.42 -10.97 -7.78
CA ASN A 1022 -6.97 -12.15 -8.53
C ASN A 1022 -7.91 -12.49 -9.69
N LEU A 1023 -9.24 -12.41 -9.51
CA LEU A 1023 -10.21 -12.57 -10.61
C LEU A 1023 -10.02 -11.51 -11.71
N MET A 1024 -9.58 -10.31 -11.36
CA MET A 1024 -9.24 -9.25 -12.33
C MET A 1024 -7.87 -9.48 -13.02
N GLY A 1025 -7.13 -10.50 -12.60
CA GLY A 1025 -5.82 -10.86 -13.15
C GLY A 1025 -4.66 -10.09 -12.54
N TYR A 1026 -4.80 -9.61 -11.30
CA TYR A 1026 -3.73 -8.94 -10.55
C TYR A 1026 -3.34 -9.74 -9.30
N GLU A 1027 -2.07 -9.73 -8.92
CA GLU A 1027 -1.67 -10.21 -7.60
C GLU A 1027 -2.22 -9.27 -6.52
N ALA A 1028 -2.92 -9.83 -5.54
CA ALA A 1028 -3.36 -9.09 -4.38
C ALA A 1028 -2.15 -8.59 -3.55
N PRO A 1029 -2.19 -7.34 -3.02
CA PRO A 1029 -1.19 -6.85 -2.08
C PRO A 1029 -1.04 -7.76 -0.84
N SER A 1030 0.19 -7.92 -0.36
CA SER A 1030 0.49 -8.85 0.75
C SER A 1030 -0.12 -8.47 2.11
N HIS A 1031 -0.60 -7.24 2.27
CA HIS A 1031 -1.29 -6.80 3.50
C HIS A 1031 -2.77 -7.21 3.53
N MET A 1032 -3.34 -7.62 2.38
CA MET A 1032 -4.70 -8.17 2.34
C MET A 1032 -4.69 -9.64 2.78
N GLN A 1033 -5.82 -10.11 3.29
CA GLN A 1033 -6.01 -11.52 3.61
C GLN A 1033 -5.87 -12.39 2.36
N PRO A 1034 -5.41 -13.65 2.49
CA PRO A 1034 -5.17 -14.52 1.34
C PRO A 1034 -6.40 -14.70 0.45
N SER A 1035 -6.18 -14.66 -0.86
CA SER A 1035 -7.22 -14.97 -1.85
C SER A 1035 -7.76 -16.39 -1.65
N MET A 1036 -9.06 -16.55 -1.90
CA MET A 1036 -9.76 -17.83 -1.83
C MET A 1036 -9.60 -18.66 -3.11
N LEU A 1037 -8.93 -18.16 -4.15
CA LEU A 1037 -8.73 -18.91 -5.39
C LEU A 1037 -7.56 -19.89 -5.26
N ALA A 1038 -7.80 -21.14 -5.66
CA ALA A 1038 -6.78 -22.14 -5.97
C ALA A 1038 -6.50 -22.04 -7.47
N VAL A 1039 -5.33 -21.49 -7.80
CA VAL A 1039 -4.87 -21.23 -9.18
C VAL A 1039 -3.87 -22.28 -9.62
#